data_AF-A0A8H6SGQ2-F1
#
_entry.id   AF-A0A8H6SGQ2-F1
#
_cell.length_a   1.000
_cell.length_b   1.000
_cell.length_c   1.000
_cell.angle_alpha   90.00
_cell.angle_beta   90.00
_cell.angle_gamma   90.00
#
_symmetry.space_group_name_H-M   'P 1'
#
loop_
_entity.id
_entity.type
_entity.pdbx_description
1 polymer ?
#
loop_
_entity_poly.entity_id
_entity_poly.type
_entity_poly.pdbx_seq_one_letter_code
_entity_poly.pdbx_strand_id
1 'polypeptide(L)'
;MACAFTSDYNAQISDAKLRLKELSGTTVEERASALSLLLCVQFWRANRQPDSDMVATASCKRLLESKPTLDSLLVLAQYQDESDYSSLITDSPSFPPFVSSESRRILEELGERIEEAANDEYLFPWVPSAPSDGPIYEDQDVLAHLKSLRLRTRAELIPEPSFILHDLGGFGRDQILAARVARLFTPKNKFLVNASGTGKTRLCYEGLCTNWGLYFTLEVDSGRLGSTDVQYTLEKLLNIPEFREDIDYSDSDAPRLVETNTVLAARWLGTILLSRLLVFQLFLETLSRDDLGDRAKRRWLELQLTPLNFGFAGDEPLATLAETLGGNDTDVTYLQANIDDALRKIRHVLGNDSSIFIVIDEAQVGIDPELGCPFGEGQPFLWEILREWQTLTKSACTYICAGVEIPFSMFSGQVGGEFEWTSDTGAFDDPEAHEQYITKFLPPTLRDSPSGQLLVARLWRWCRGRHRITDHFIFLLLTSGLQFPHTTLSQYISEASGVEAFDAIHACHDEAHPRPRSWYFRFGKPTFEWLAPDDKDLVIALLYRTVATHHMHNFGPEHIQLVSRAHARFIDANLSQIVFDEPMVLARAARQLFPTPIRAHEGEPHDQPATFISTLQINPPRTRQGVAHCLAFYLSQVLGRPRTLTDIFKFPHTAPAWALRTAQLVRFRLDKSGAPEHVMLDSDADKSSLPLATVTDTLPETIKWIEHAHGTTFCIPSSLNLDLLCAVRLEDGSFIWLAVRALATDAPMNGETLQPLVSHMDIDDVFREEGADTVSIKSAVDALRSLPGVKQRPCLLRAVTGFPVEVDVRPCVDKRCRDVANLSFRALRRKEDQVMQDDFFTAMVNGAIAGTKRKSRWDDGSIQENYKRGKMLQELLMKQSDPNYERGMTEVEPHYSWDLRRDLSEWYEEYNPLDAVYGTKRPRLSLFDDKPRKRPRQPRQSVKRRKDHGARKKLGI
;
A
#
# COMPACT_ATOMS: atom_id res chain seq x y z
N MET A 1 2.83 -25.60 60.46
CA MET A 1 1.66 -26.50 60.52
C MET A 1 1.03 -26.51 59.14
N ALA A 2 1.39 -27.49 58.31
CA ALA A 2 0.82 -27.66 56.97
C ALA A 2 -0.16 -28.84 57.05
N CYS A 3 -1.45 -28.56 57.02
CA CYS A 3 -2.49 -29.58 57.01
C CYS A 3 -2.64 -30.17 55.61
N ALA A 4 -2.72 -31.50 55.54
CA ALA A 4 -3.15 -32.24 54.36
C ALA A 4 -4.61 -31.87 54.05
N PHE A 5 -4.83 -31.05 53.03
CA PHE A 5 -6.16 -30.63 52.62
C PHE A 5 -6.82 -31.69 51.73
N THR A 6 -7.95 -32.18 52.19
CA THR A 6 -8.89 -33.04 51.45
C THR A 6 -9.59 -32.24 50.33
N SER A 7 -9.96 -32.93 49.26
CA SER A 7 -10.54 -32.43 47.99
C SER A 7 -11.93 -31.77 48.07
N ASP A 8 -12.33 -31.24 49.23
CA ASP A 8 -13.63 -30.60 49.44
C ASP A 8 -13.47 -29.07 49.55
N TYR A 9 -13.28 -28.41 48.41
CA TYR A 9 -13.17 -26.96 48.33
C TYR A 9 -14.41 -26.24 48.88
N ASN A 10 -15.61 -26.85 48.80
CA ASN A 10 -16.84 -26.24 49.31
C ASN A 10 -16.84 -26.14 50.84
N ALA A 11 -16.31 -27.14 51.53
CA ALA A 11 -16.12 -27.10 52.98
C ALA A 11 -15.09 -26.02 53.37
N GLN A 12 -13.98 -25.90 52.64
CA GLN A 12 -12.95 -24.88 52.87
C GLN A 12 -13.47 -23.45 52.65
N ILE A 13 -14.24 -23.25 51.58
CA ILE A 13 -14.90 -21.96 51.30
C ILE A 13 -15.90 -21.62 52.41
N SER A 14 -16.66 -22.60 52.89
CA SER A 14 -17.64 -22.38 53.98
C SER A 14 -16.97 -22.05 55.32
N ASP A 15 -15.88 -22.75 55.67
CA ASP A 15 -15.09 -22.45 56.88
C ASP A 15 -14.42 -21.07 56.79
N ALA A 16 -13.82 -20.74 55.64
CA ALA A 16 -13.21 -19.43 55.42
C ALA A 16 -14.22 -18.29 55.54
N LYS A 17 -15.44 -18.47 55.02
CA LYS A 17 -16.55 -17.50 55.19
C LYS A 17 -16.93 -17.30 56.66
N LEU A 18 -16.99 -18.39 57.45
CA LEU A 18 -17.30 -18.32 58.88
C LEU A 18 -16.22 -17.53 59.63
N ARG A 19 -14.94 -17.80 59.35
CA ARG A 19 -13.79 -17.11 59.97
C ARG A 19 -13.67 -15.65 59.54
N LEU A 20 -14.05 -15.33 58.31
CA LEU A 20 -14.11 -13.95 57.82
C LEU A 20 -15.03 -13.07 58.68
N LYS A 21 -16.11 -13.63 59.21
CA LYS A 21 -17.04 -12.95 60.14
C LYS A 21 -16.38 -12.67 61.50
N GLU A 22 -15.57 -13.60 61.99
CA GLU A 22 -14.85 -13.50 63.26
C GLU A 22 -13.66 -12.54 63.20
N LEU A 23 -13.03 -12.40 62.03
CA LEU A 23 -11.83 -11.58 61.79
C LEU A 23 -12.13 -10.14 61.35
N SER A 24 -13.39 -9.69 61.43
CA SER A 24 -13.84 -8.33 61.12
C SER A 24 -13.45 -7.29 62.19
N GLY A 25 -12.22 -7.37 62.69
CA GLY A 25 -11.72 -6.49 63.74
C GLY A 25 -11.30 -5.09 63.25
N THR A 26 -10.94 -4.23 64.20
CA THR A 26 -10.60 -2.81 63.96
C THR A 26 -9.13 -2.58 63.58
N THR A 27 -8.27 -3.60 63.71
CA THR A 27 -6.84 -3.48 63.40
C THR A 27 -6.52 -3.86 61.95
N VAL A 28 -5.42 -3.34 61.41
CA VAL A 28 -4.95 -3.67 60.05
C VAL A 28 -4.56 -5.15 59.96
N GLU A 29 -4.01 -5.75 61.02
CA GLU A 29 -3.65 -7.17 61.08
C GLU A 29 -4.85 -8.11 60.95
N GLU A 30 -5.96 -7.78 61.61
CA GLU A 30 -7.21 -8.55 61.51
C GLU A 30 -7.80 -8.44 60.10
N ARG A 31 -7.82 -7.24 59.52
CA ARG A 31 -8.26 -7.02 58.13
C ARG A 31 -7.35 -7.68 57.11
N ALA A 32 -6.04 -7.71 57.35
CA ALA A 32 -5.08 -8.45 56.51
C ALA A 32 -5.33 -9.96 56.57
N SER A 33 -5.72 -10.49 57.73
CA SER A 33 -6.10 -11.90 57.89
C SER A 33 -7.43 -12.20 57.18
N ALA A 34 -8.38 -11.28 57.23
CA ALA A 34 -9.63 -11.36 56.46
C ALA A 34 -9.37 -11.34 54.95
N LEU A 35 -8.52 -10.43 54.47
CA LEU A 35 -8.12 -10.36 53.06
C LEU A 35 -7.41 -11.64 52.59
N SER A 36 -6.52 -12.18 53.43
CA SER A 36 -5.86 -13.47 53.20
C SER A 36 -6.87 -14.60 52.97
N LEU A 37 -7.89 -14.71 53.83
CA LEU A 37 -8.96 -15.70 53.66
C LEU A 37 -9.79 -15.45 52.40
N LEU A 38 -10.11 -14.19 52.09
CA LEU A 38 -10.82 -13.85 50.85
C LEU A 38 -10.03 -14.30 49.63
N LEU A 39 -8.73 -13.99 49.57
CA LEU A 39 -7.87 -14.43 48.48
C LEU A 39 -7.84 -15.96 48.38
N CYS A 40 -7.68 -16.68 49.50
CA CYS A 40 -7.77 -18.15 49.51
C CYS A 40 -9.09 -18.67 48.90
N VAL A 41 -10.22 -18.09 49.30
CA VAL A 41 -11.54 -18.46 48.78
C VAL A 41 -11.62 -18.25 47.27
N GLN A 42 -11.07 -17.15 46.76
CA GLN A 42 -11.09 -16.89 45.32
C GLN A 42 -10.15 -17.83 44.55
N PHE A 43 -8.97 -18.15 45.08
CA PHE A 43 -8.10 -19.19 44.51
C PHE A 43 -8.82 -20.53 44.40
N TRP A 44 -9.51 -20.95 45.46
CA TRP A 44 -10.28 -22.20 45.46
C TRP A 44 -11.49 -22.17 44.52
N ARG A 45 -12.19 -21.04 44.42
CA ARG A 45 -13.26 -20.85 43.43
C ARG A 45 -12.74 -20.98 42.00
N ALA A 46 -11.52 -20.53 41.76
CA ALA A 46 -10.81 -20.70 40.50
C ALA A 46 -10.10 -22.07 40.38
N ASN A 47 -10.40 -23.01 41.28
CA ASN A 47 -9.84 -24.37 41.32
C ASN A 47 -8.30 -24.43 41.39
N ARG A 48 -7.68 -23.46 42.07
CA ARG A 48 -6.22 -23.36 42.24
C ARG A 48 -5.83 -23.38 43.71
N GLN A 49 -4.62 -23.85 43.99
CA GLN A 49 -4.06 -23.73 45.32
C GLN A 49 -3.63 -22.30 45.63
N PRO A 50 -3.86 -21.89 46.89
CA PRO A 50 -3.16 -20.86 47.62
C PRO A 50 -1.79 -20.45 47.11
N ASP A 51 -1.55 -19.33 46.41
CA ASP A 51 -0.18 -18.83 46.34
C ASP A 51 0.20 -18.37 47.75
N SER A 52 1.12 -19.11 48.38
CA SER A 52 1.48 -18.91 49.79
C SER A 52 1.99 -17.50 50.08
N ASP A 53 2.68 -16.89 49.12
CA ASP A 53 3.25 -15.56 49.28
C ASP A 53 2.15 -14.50 49.16
N MET A 54 1.15 -14.74 48.33
CA MET A 54 0.05 -13.80 48.13
C MET A 54 -0.97 -13.83 49.27
N VAL A 55 -1.31 -15.01 49.76
CA VAL A 55 -2.27 -15.17 50.86
C VAL A 55 -1.60 -15.04 52.23
N ALA A 56 -0.28 -14.85 52.31
CA ALA A 56 0.39 -14.56 53.57
C ALA A 56 -0.19 -13.27 54.18
N THR A 57 -0.58 -13.32 55.46
CA THR A 57 -1.09 -12.15 56.20
C THR A 57 -0.15 -10.95 56.11
N ALA A 58 1.16 -11.16 56.10
CA ALA A 58 2.16 -10.10 55.94
C ALA A 58 2.08 -9.41 54.56
N SER A 59 1.84 -10.15 53.49
CA SER A 59 1.65 -9.60 52.15
C SER A 59 0.31 -8.88 52.02
N CYS A 60 -0.75 -9.46 52.57
CA CYS A 60 -2.07 -8.80 52.65
C CYS A 60 -2.00 -7.49 53.44
N LYS A 61 -1.25 -7.46 54.55
CA LYS A 61 -1.02 -6.24 55.34
C LYS A 61 -0.33 -5.17 54.51
N ARG A 62 0.79 -5.51 53.84
CA ARG A 62 1.49 -4.57 52.95
C ARG A 62 0.57 -4.02 51.86
N LEU A 63 -0.28 -4.86 51.28
CA LEU A 63 -1.25 -4.47 50.26
C LEU A 63 -2.33 -3.51 50.81
N LEU A 64 -2.82 -3.73 52.03
CA LEU A 64 -3.76 -2.81 52.67
C LEU A 64 -3.12 -1.47 53.01
N GLU A 65 -1.86 -1.49 53.44
CA GLU A 65 -1.09 -0.28 53.71
C GLU A 65 -0.81 0.52 52.42
N SER A 66 -0.58 -0.15 51.29
CA SER A 66 -0.36 0.51 49.99
C SER A 66 -1.65 0.90 49.27
N LYS A 67 -2.79 0.26 49.57
CA LYS A 67 -4.10 0.55 48.96
C LYS A 67 -5.17 0.90 50.02
N PRO A 68 -5.20 2.15 50.51
CA PRO A 68 -6.16 2.59 51.55
C PRO A 68 -7.64 2.43 51.15
N THR A 69 -7.95 2.49 49.86
CA THR A 69 -9.30 2.22 49.33
C THR A 69 -9.74 0.79 49.58
N LEU A 70 -8.84 -0.18 49.39
CA LEU A 70 -9.13 -1.59 49.68
C LEU A 70 -9.32 -1.82 51.18
N ASP A 71 -8.51 -1.17 52.02
CA ASP A 71 -8.68 -1.20 53.48
C ASP A 71 -10.03 -0.63 53.91
N SER A 72 -10.42 0.51 53.33
CA SER A 72 -11.71 1.16 53.59
C SER A 72 -12.89 0.28 53.15
N LEU A 73 -12.78 -0.41 52.02
CA LEU A 73 -13.79 -1.35 51.56
C LEU A 73 -13.91 -2.56 52.48
N LEU A 74 -12.79 -3.08 53.00
CA LEU A 74 -12.84 -4.14 54.00
C LEU A 74 -13.50 -3.69 55.30
N VAL A 75 -13.31 -2.44 55.71
CA VAL A 75 -14.02 -1.86 56.87
C VAL A 75 -15.52 -1.73 56.57
N LEU A 76 -15.90 -1.21 55.40
CA LEU A 76 -17.31 -1.06 55.02
C LEU A 76 -18.03 -2.41 54.88
N ALA A 77 -17.34 -3.41 54.36
CA ALA A 77 -17.83 -4.78 54.21
C ALA A 77 -18.24 -5.41 55.55
N GLN A 78 -17.69 -4.96 56.68
CA GLN A 78 -18.07 -5.44 58.02
C GLN A 78 -19.51 -5.11 58.39
N TYR A 79 -20.11 -4.10 57.73
CA TYR A 79 -21.45 -3.61 58.04
C TYR A 79 -22.50 -4.02 57.00
N GLN A 80 -22.13 -4.79 55.97
CA GLN A 80 -23.04 -5.26 54.92
C GLN A 80 -23.42 -6.73 55.07
N ASP A 81 -24.56 -7.12 54.48
CA ASP A 81 -25.06 -8.48 54.53
C ASP A 81 -24.16 -9.47 53.75
N GLU A 82 -24.20 -10.73 54.17
CA GLU A 82 -23.21 -11.78 53.83
C GLU A 82 -23.08 -12.08 52.33
N SER A 83 -24.13 -11.81 51.54
CA SER A 83 -24.14 -12.00 50.08
C SER A 83 -23.56 -10.83 49.28
N ASP A 84 -23.48 -9.64 49.86
CA ASP A 84 -23.17 -8.39 49.14
C ASP A 84 -21.70 -7.98 49.30
N TYR A 85 -21.09 -8.29 50.45
CA TYR A 85 -19.74 -7.82 50.76
C TYR A 85 -18.62 -8.50 49.94
N SER A 86 -18.77 -9.79 49.60
CA SER A 86 -17.75 -10.50 48.82
C SER A 86 -17.63 -9.89 47.43
N SER A 87 -18.76 -9.60 46.77
CA SER A 87 -18.79 -8.90 45.47
C SER A 87 -18.27 -7.48 45.61
N LEU A 88 -18.67 -6.74 46.65
CA LEU A 88 -18.21 -5.38 46.90
C LEU A 88 -16.67 -5.27 46.94
N ILE A 89 -16.01 -6.24 47.57
CA ILE A 89 -14.54 -6.26 47.67
C ILE A 89 -13.92 -6.80 46.38
N THR A 90 -14.38 -7.93 45.84
CA THR A 90 -13.73 -8.55 44.68
C THR A 90 -13.94 -7.78 43.38
N ASP A 91 -15.06 -7.06 43.27
CA ASP A 91 -15.35 -6.21 42.12
C ASP A 91 -14.67 -4.84 42.21
N SER A 92 -14.03 -4.54 43.34
CA SER A 92 -13.22 -3.34 43.48
C SER A 92 -12.04 -3.37 42.51
N PRO A 93 -11.78 -2.29 41.76
CA PRO A 93 -10.56 -2.16 40.95
C PRO A 93 -9.30 -2.35 41.79
N SER A 94 -9.31 -1.90 43.05
CA SER A 94 -8.14 -2.04 43.95
C SER A 94 -7.87 -3.48 44.39
N PHE A 95 -8.78 -4.43 44.14
CA PHE A 95 -8.59 -5.83 44.48
C PHE A 95 -7.59 -6.48 43.51
N PRO A 96 -6.51 -7.10 44.02
CA PRO A 96 -5.42 -7.57 43.17
C PRO A 96 -5.87 -8.70 42.25
N PRO A 97 -5.31 -8.82 41.04
CA PRO A 97 -5.59 -9.94 40.17
C PRO A 97 -5.05 -11.24 40.76
N PHE A 98 -5.71 -12.34 40.41
CA PHE A 98 -5.21 -13.68 40.70
C PHE A 98 -4.20 -14.01 39.61
N VAL A 99 -2.93 -13.77 39.90
CA VAL A 99 -1.80 -14.17 39.04
C VAL A 99 -0.71 -14.74 39.94
N SER A 100 0.29 -15.40 39.36
CA SER A 100 1.46 -15.84 40.12
C SER A 100 2.20 -14.67 40.79
N SER A 101 2.94 -14.96 41.88
CA SER A 101 3.78 -13.97 42.57
C SER A 101 4.75 -13.24 41.64
N GLU A 102 5.30 -13.92 40.63
CA GLU A 102 6.19 -13.33 39.64
C GLU A 102 5.46 -12.36 38.69
N SER A 103 4.31 -12.75 38.14
CA SER A 103 3.47 -11.85 37.34
C SER A 103 3.02 -10.62 38.14
N ARG A 104 2.73 -10.81 39.44
CA ARG A 104 2.38 -9.69 40.32
C ARG A 104 3.55 -8.74 40.53
N ARG A 105 4.75 -9.26 40.76
CA ARG A 105 5.96 -8.44 40.91
C ARG A 105 6.15 -7.53 39.69
N ILE A 106 5.99 -8.08 38.49
CA ILE A 106 6.03 -7.30 37.24
C ILE A 106 4.94 -6.22 37.23
N LEU A 107 3.68 -6.55 37.59
CA LEU A 107 2.58 -5.59 37.65
C LEU A 107 2.81 -4.47 38.67
N GLU A 108 3.37 -4.78 39.84
CA GLU A 108 3.71 -3.79 40.87
C GLU A 108 4.80 -2.83 40.36
N GLU A 109 5.87 -3.37 39.76
CA GLU A 109 6.93 -2.56 39.15
C GLU A 109 6.39 -1.70 37.98
N LEU A 110 5.44 -2.22 37.20
CA LEU A 110 4.79 -1.46 36.12
C LEU A 110 3.88 -0.35 36.64
N GLY A 111 3.21 -0.56 37.78
CA GLY A 111 2.28 0.41 38.36
C GLY A 111 2.93 1.79 38.58
N GLU A 112 4.14 1.82 39.15
CA GLU A 112 4.88 3.07 39.40
C GLU A 112 5.18 3.84 38.10
N ARG A 113 5.53 3.12 37.03
CA ARG A 113 5.87 3.71 35.72
C ARG A 113 4.65 4.13 34.92
N ILE A 114 3.57 3.36 35.02
CA ILE A 114 2.29 3.70 34.42
C ILE A 114 1.75 4.98 35.07
N GLU A 115 1.89 5.15 36.38
CA GLU A 115 1.50 6.38 37.07
C GLU A 115 2.27 7.61 36.55
N GLU A 116 3.59 7.48 36.35
CA GLU A 116 4.40 8.54 35.71
C GLU A 116 3.90 8.84 34.29
N ALA A 117 3.71 7.80 33.47
CA ALA A 117 3.30 7.94 32.08
C ALA A 117 1.85 8.42 31.88
N ALA A 118 0.95 8.13 32.82
CA ALA A 118 -0.43 8.59 32.79
C ALA A 118 -0.51 10.12 33.01
N ASN A 119 0.36 10.64 33.87
CA ASN A 119 0.38 12.06 34.25
C ASN A 119 1.18 12.92 33.25
N ASP A 120 2.33 12.42 32.79
CA ASP A 120 3.27 13.19 31.98
C ASP A 120 3.18 12.92 30.48
N GLU A 121 3.90 13.72 29.68
CA GLU A 121 4.01 13.48 28.25
C GLU A 121 5.10 12.47 27.93
N TYR A 122 4.66 11.32 27.45
CA TYR A 122 5.48 10.13 27.39
C TYR A 122 6.29 9.97 26.09
N LEU A 123 5.87 10.64 25.03
CA LEU A 123 6.57 10.62 23.75
C LEU A 123 7.69 11.68 23.73
N PHE A 124 8.89 11.23 23.37
CA PHE A 124 10.05 12.09 23.23
C PHE A 124 9.82 13.15 22.14
N PRO A 125 10.08 14.44 22.43
CA PRO A 125 10.02 15.47 21.41
C PRO A 125 11.12 15.24 20.37
N TRP A 126 10.77 15.33 19.10
CA TRP A 126 11.77 15.45 18.05
C TRP A 126 12.44 16.81 18.18
N VAL A 127 13.75 16.80 18.42
CA VAL A 127 14.54 18.02 18.45
C VAL A 127 15.12 18.21 17.04
N PRO A 128 14.84 19.33 16.36
CA PRO A 128 15.47 19.68 15.10
C PRO A 128 16.93 20.10 15.38
N SER A 129 17.76 19.13 15.73
CA SER A 129 19.19 19.33 15.97
C SER A 129 19.89 18.03 15.63
N ALA A 130 20.97 18.18 14.89
CA ALA A 130 21.78 17.10 14.39
C ALA A 130 22.17 16.10 15.53
N PRO A 131 22.05 14.77 15.36
CA PRO A 131 23.16 13.90 15.79
C PRO A 131 24.45 14.45 15.16
N SER A 132 25.65 14.06 15.60
CA SER A 132 26.95 14.62 15.12
C SER A 132 27.10 14.82 13.59
N ASP A 133 26.23 14.18 12.79
CA ASP A 133 26.18 14.15 11.34
C ASP A 133 24.91 14.75 10.68
N GLY A 134 23.92 15.29 11.41
CA GLY A 134 22.67 15.83 10.82
C GLY A 134 22.78 17.27 10.28
N PRO A 135 21.80 17.76 9.49
CA PRO A 135 21.79 19.15 9.01
C PRO A 135 21.65 20.12 10.19
N ILE A 136 22.48 21.17 10.18
CA ILE A 136 22.37 22.26 11.15
C ILE A 136 21.37 23.27 10.58
N TYR A 137 20.23 23.41 11.27
CA TYR A 137 19.28 24.48 11.00
C TYR A 137 19.83 25.80 11.56
N GLU A 138 20.39 26.64 10.71
CA GLU A 138 20.96 27.92 11.14
C GLU A 138 19.90 29.01 11.35
N ASP A 139 18.80 28.94 10.59
CA ASP A 139 17.70 29.90 10.63
C ASP A 139 16.80 29.67 11.87
N GLN A 140 16.72 30.70 12.73
CA GLN A 140 15.92 30.66 13.96
C GLN A 140 14.41 30.62 13.70
N ASP A 141 13.92 31.22 12.62
CA ASP A 141 12.49 31.20 12.27
C ASP A 141 12.10 29.80 11.77
N VAL A 142 12.99 29.15 11.00
CA VAL A 142 12.83 27.75 10.61
C VAL A 142 12.83 26.85 11.85
N LEU A 143 13.80 27.00 12.75
CA LEU A 143 13.84 26.24 14.01
C LEU A 143 12.59 26.46 14.88
N ALA A 144 12.13 27.70 15.00
CA ALA A 144 10.92 28.04 15.74
C ALA A 144 9.69 27.36 15.11
N HIS A 145 9.58 27.39 13.78
CA HIS A 145 8.53 26.69 13.06
C HIS A 145 8.59 25.17 13.30
N LEU A 146 9.74 24.53 13.13
CA LEU A 146 9.90 23.08 13.33
C LEU A 146 9.59 22.64 14.76
N LYS A 147 10.01 23.42 15.76
CA LYS A 147 9.62 23.20 17.17
C LYS A 147 8.12 23.36 17.37
N SER A 148 7.47 24.28 16.65
CA SER A 148 6.01 24.49 16.74
C SER A 148 5.19 23.31 16.20
N LEU A 149 5.77 22.47 15.32
CA LEU A 149 5.13 21.25 14.82
C LEU A 149 4.94 20.18 15.93
N ARG A 150 5.72 20.26 17.01
CA ARG A 150 5.69 19.30 18.13
C ARG A 150 5.78 17.84 17.66
N LEU A 151 6.60 17.60 16.65
CA LEU A 151 6.90 16.26 16.15
C LEU A 151 7.48 15.40 17.28
N ARG A 152 7.20 14.11 17.23
CA ARG A 152 7.65 13.14 18.23
C ARG A 152 8.61 12.14 17.62
N THR A 153 9.54 11.65 18.40
CA THR A 153 10.31 10.45 18.06
C THR A 153 9.70 9.24 18.72
N ARG A 154 10.11 8.05 18.25
CA ARG A 154 9.59 6.77 18.73
C ARG A 154 10.28 6.36 20.04
N ALA A 155 11.56 6.66 20.13
CA ALA A 155 12.42 6.39 21.27
C ALA A 155 13.48 7.49 21.36
N GLU A 156 14.05 7.67 22.55
CA GLU A 156 15.12 8.64 22.80
C GLU A 156 16.33 8.41 21.87
N LEU A 157 16.66 7.14 21.62
CA LEU A 157 17.82 6.74 20.80
C LEU A 157 17.56 6.79 19.29
N ILE A 158 16.33 7.03 18.86
CA ILE A 158 15.96 7.09 17.44
C ILE A 158 15.59 8.55 17.13
N PRO A 159 16.52 9.37 16.59
CA PRO A 159 16.31 10.82 16.40
C PRO A 159 15.36 11.16 15.24
N GLU A 160 14.64 10.18 14.72
CA GLU A 160 13.79 10.30 13.54
C GLU A 160 12.36 10.71 13.91
N PRO A 161 11.78 11.72 13.24
CA PRO A 161 10.40 12.12 13.51
C PRO A 161 9.41 11.06 13.03
N SER A 162 8.40 10.78 13.86
CA SER A 162 7.32 9.84 13.58
C SER A 162 6.06 10.58 13.14
N PHE A 163 5.87 10.66 11.82
CA PHE A 163 4.71 11.37 11.23
C PHE A 163 3.37 10.73 11.58
N ILE A 164 3.33 9.40 11.76
CA ILE A 164 2.12 8.72 12.20
C ILE A 164 1.68 9.10 13.62
N LEU A 165 2.56 9.74 14.41
CA LEU A 165 2.24 10.29 15.74
C LEU A 165 2.05 11.82 15.72
N HIS A 166 2.30 12.50 14.59
CA HIS A 166 2.13 13.94 14.49
C HIS A 166 0.65 14.32 14.68
N ASP A 167 0.38 15.24 15.61
CA ASP A 167 -0.97 15.69 15.94
C ASP A 167 -1.95 14.55 16.28
N LEU A 168 -1.47 13.51 16.96
CA LEU A 168 -2.27 12.34 17.37
C LEU A 168 -3.50 12.74 18.22
N GLY A 169 -4.68 12.26 17.84
CA GLY A 169 -5.96 12.67 18.43
C GLY A 169 -6.50 13.99 17.86
N GLY A 170 -5.84 14.52 16.82
CA GLY A 170 -6.19 15.80 16.19
C GLY A 170 -7.36 15.69 15.20
N PHE A 171 -7.79 14.48 14.81
CA PHE A 171 -8.81 14.30 13.77
C PHE A 171 -10.16 14.91 14.12
N GLY A 172 -10.47 15.12 15.40
CA GLY A 172 -11.69 15.82 15.84
C GLY A 172 -11.84 17.24 15.29
N ARG A 173 -10.75 17.87 14.80
CA ARG A 173 -10.77 19.19 14.16
C ARG A 173 -11.16 19.16 12.68
N ASP A 174 -11.12 18.00 12.03
CA ASP A 174 -11.48 17.80 10.63
C ASP A 174 -12.76 16.97 10.53
N GLN A 175 -13.83 17.55 10.00
CA GLN A 175 -15.14 16.90 9.95
C GLN A 175 -15.14 15.61 9.11
N ILE A 176 -14.36 15.56 8.04
CA ILE A 176 -14.30 14.40 7.15
C ILE A 176 -13.57 13.25 7.84
N LEU A 177 -12.42 13.54 8.46
CA LEU A 177 -11.64 12.55 9.19
C LEU A 177 -12.35 12.07 10.46
N ALA A 178 -12.97 12.97 11.22
CA ALA A 178 -13.80 12.61 12.37
C ALA A 178 -14.97 11.68 11.97
N ALA A 179 -15.63 11.97 10.84
CA ALA A 179 -16.70 11.12 10.33
C ALA A 179 -16.21 9.73 9.91
N ARG A 180 -14.99 9.60 9.37
CA ARG A 180 -14.37 8.29 9.06
C ARG A 180 -14.10 7.48 10.32
N VAL A 181 -13.51 8.11 11.33
CA VAL A 181 -13.26 7.48 12.63
C VAL A 181 -14.58 7.00 13.25
N ALA A 182 -15.63 7.83 13.24
CA ALA A 182 -16.93 7.46 13.77
C ALA A 182 -17.60 6.29 13.02
N ARG A 183 -17.40 6.18 11.69
CA ARG A 183 -17.87 5.02 10.90
C ARG A 183 -17.11 3.73 11.23
N LEU A 184 -15.83 3.84 11.56
CA LEU A 184 -14.98 2.70 11.91
C LEU A 184 -15.28 2.21 13.34
N PHE A 185 -15.38 3.11 14.31
CA PHE A 185 -15.60 2.80 15.73
C PHE A 185 -17.09 2.77 16.10
N THR A 186 -17.82 1.82 15.50
CA THR A 186 -19.21 1.47 15.88
C THR A 186 -19.23 0.12 16.61
N PRO A 187 -20.30 -0.25 17.32
CA PRO A 187 -20.38 -1.53 18.06
C PRO A 187 -20.25 -2.82 17.22
N LYS A 188 -20.22 -2.71 15.89
CA LYS A 188 -20.05 -3.86 14.98
C LYS A 188 -18.58 -4.13 14.71
N ASN A 189 -18.22 -5.41 14.69
CA ASN A 189 -16.88 -5.85 14.31
C ASN A 189 -16.59 -5.51 12.84
N LYS A 190 -15.34 -5.17 12.52
CA LYS A 190 -14.96 -4.72 11.17
C LYS A 190 -13.65 -5.29 10.66
N PHE A 191 -13.59 -5.50 9.36
CA PHE A 191 -12.37 -5.59 8.58
C PHE A 191 -12.12 -4.25 7.87
N LEU A 192 -11.00 -3.61 8.19
CA LEU A 192 -10.51 -2.41 7.53
C LEU A 192 -9.41 -2.81 6.53
N VAL A 193 -9.75 -2.90 5.25
CA VAL A 193 -8.82 -3.38 4.22
C VAL A 193 -8.59 -2.34 3.14
N ASN A 194 -7.33 -2.08 2.82
CA ASN A 194 -6.92 -1.25 1.69
C ASN A 194 -5.41 -1.41 1.49
N ALA A 195 -4.86 -0.83 0.42
CA ALA A 195 -3.43 -0.88 0.13
C ALA A 195 -2.55 -0.38 1.28
N SER A 196 -1.30 -0.85 1.30
CA SER A 196 -0.29 -0.34 2.23
C SER A 196 -0.09 1.17 2.02
N GLY A 197 -0.09 1.94 3.11
CA GLY A 197 0.14 3.39 3.10
C GLY A 197 -1.10 4.28 2.94
N THR A 198 -2.32 3.73 2.91
CA THR A 198 -3.56 4.52 2.79
C THR A 198 -4.05 5.13 4.11
N GLY A 199 -3.37 4.90 5.24
CA GLY A 199 -3.74 5.50 6.53
C GLY A 199 -4.57 4.62 7.48
N LYS A 200 -4.71 3.31 7.21
CA LYS A 200 -5.39 2.34 8.09
C LYS A 200 -4.96 2.46 9.56
N THR A 201 -3.67 2.26 9.83
CA THR A 201 -3.07 2.36 11.16
C THR A 201 -3.34 3.70 11.83
N ARG A 202 -3.21 4.81 11.09
CA ARG A 202 -3.49 6.14 11.62
C ARG A 202 -4.96 6.31 12.02
N LEU A 203 -5.91 5.78 11.24
CA LEU A 203 -7.33 5.81 11.62
C LEU A 203 -7.62 4.99 12.86
N CYS A 204 -6.99 3.82 13.00
CA CYS A 204 -7.09 3.02 14.21
C CYS A 204 -6.57 3.79 15.43
N TYR A 205 -5.44 4.48 15.31
CA TYR A 205 -4.89 5.30 16.39
C TYR A 205 -5.82 6.46 16.76
N GLU A 206 -6.36 7.17 15.78
CA GLU A 206 -7.25 8.32 16.01
C GLU A 206 -8.57 7.89 16.66
N GLY A 207 -9.10 6.73 16.29
CA GLY A 207 -10.26 6.18 16.97
C GLY A 207 -9.97 5.72 18.39
N LEU A 208 -8.79 5.16 18.67
CA LEU A 208 -8.36 4.85 20.04
C LEU A 208 -8.01 6.09 20.88
N CYS A 209 -7.81 7.25 20.26
CA CYS A 209 -7.72 8.52 21.01
C CYS A 209 -9.09 9.02 21.50
N THR A 210 -10.19 8.54 20.91
CA THR A 210 -11.56 8.97 21.24
C THR A 210 -12.42 7.84 21.82
N ASN A 211 -11.95 6.60 21.76
CA ASN A 211 -12.62 5.41 22.29
C ASN A 211 -11.64 4.58 23.13
N TRP A 212 -12.13 3.97 24.21
CA TRP A 212 -11.31 3.04 25.00
C TRP A 212 -11.06 1.75 24.23
N GLY A 213 -9.83 1.26 24.25
CA GLY A 213 -9.54 0.01 23.57
C GLY A 213 -8.09 -0.45 23.69
N LEU A 214 -7.84 -1.63 23.17
CA LEU A 214 -6.55 -2.30 23.14
C LEU A 214 -6.03 -2.31 21.70
N TYR A 215 -4.76 -1.99 21.52
CA TYR A 215 -4.06 -2.04 20.25
C TYR A 215 -3.08 -3.22 20.22
N PHE A 216 -3.31 -4.10 19.26
CA PHE A 216 -2.45 -5.23 18.91
C PHE A 216 -1.96 -5.04 17.48
N THR A 217 -0.74 -5.48 17.23
CA THR A 217 -0.19 -5.58 15.88
C THR A 217 0.46 -6.95 15.73
N LEU A 218 0.23 -7.62 14.60
CA LEU A 218 0.80 -8.93 14.34
C LEU A 218 2.26 -8.86 13.87
N GLU A 219 2.67 -7.70 13.36
CA GLU A 219 4.04 -7.42 12.93
C GLU A 219 4.40 -5.99 13.32
N VAL A 220 5.48 -5.86 14.10
CA VAL A 220 6.02 -4.55 14.42
C VAL A 220 6.87 -4.10 13.23
N ASP A 221 6.30 -3.20 12.43
CA ASP A 221 6.93 -2.71 11.20
C ASP A 221 8.26 -1.97 11.44
N SER A 222 8.91 -1.49 10.37
CA SER A 222 10.10 -0.61 10.47
C SER A 222 9.83 0.67 11.28
N GLY A 223 8.56 0.97 11.53
CA GLY A 223 8.04 1.96 12.46
C GLY A 223 8.39 1.69 13.93
N ARG A 224 8.52 0.42 14.31
CA ARG A 224 8.67 -0.05 15.69
C ARG A 224 7.63 0.53 16.66
N LEU A 225 6.40 0.72 16.18
CA LEU A 225 5.28 1.16 17.01
C LEU A 225 4.38 -0.03 17.33
N GLY A 226 4.05 -0.16 18.61
CA GLY A 226 3.33 -1.32 19.14
C GLY A 226 4.23 -2.24 19.96
N SER A 227 3.60 -3.10 20.74
CA SER A 227 4.28 -4.20 21.42
C SER A 227 4.61 -5.32 20.44
N THR A 228 5.70 -6.03 20.71
CA THR A 228 6.06 -7.28 20.04
C THR A 228 5.41 -8.51 20.68
N ASP A 229 4.54 -8.35 21.69
CA ASP A 229 3.95 -9.45 22.45
C ASP A 229 3.25 -10.52 21.59
N VAL A 230 2.45 -10.11 20.62
CA VAL A 230 1.80 -11.06 19.69
C VAL A 230 2.83 -11.76 18.82
N GLN A 231 3.70 -10.99 18.14
CA GLN A 231 4.75 -11.54 17.26
C GLN A 231 5.64 -12.54 18.00
N TYR A 232 6.18 -12.13 19.15
CA TYR A 232 7.05 -12.95 19.99
C TYR A 232 6.34 -14.24 20.45
N THR A 233 5.07 -14.13 20.82
CA THR A 233 4.28 -15.29 21.26
C THR A 233 3.99 -16.26 20.11
N LEU A 234 3.70 -15.76 18.90
CA LEU A 234 3.53 -16.60 17.72
C LEU A 234 4.83 -17.33 17.38
N GLU A 235 5.97 -16.63 17.37
CA GLU A 235 7.30 -17.24 17.19
C GLU A 235 7.56 -18.31 18.26
N LYS A 236 7.21 -18.05 19.52
CA LYS A 236 7.36 -19.01 20.61
C LYS A 236 6.46 -20.23 20.45
N LEU A 237 5.19 -20.02 20.06
CA LEU A 237 4.22 -21.08 19.83
C LEU A 237 4.69 -22.05 18.74
N LEU A 238 5.23 -21.52 17.64
CA LEU A 238 5.82 -22.32 16.56
C LEU A 238 7.02 -23.16 17.02
N ASN A 239 7.73 -22.71 18.07
CA ASN A 239 8.87 -23.44 18.65
C ASN A 239 8.48 -24.46 19.72
N ILE A 240 7.20 -24.59 20.07
CA ILE A 240 6.74 -25.61 21.04
C ILE A 240 6.79 -26.99 20.38
N PRO A 241 7.49 -27.99 20.96
CA PRO A 241 7.65 -29.31 20.35
C PRO A 241 6.34 -30.05 20.04
N GLU A 242 5.27 -29.73 20.76
CA GLU A 242 3.91 -30.27 20.58
C GLU A 242 3.14 -29.56 19.46
N PHE A 243 3.50 -28.34 19.10
CA PHE A 243 2.86 -27.58 18.03
C PHE A 243 3.25 -28.12 16.65
N ARG A 244 2.29 -28.18 15.73
CA ARG A 244 2.50 -28.66 14.36
C ARG A 244 1.95 -27.66 13.36
N GLU A 245 2.83 -26.95 12.67
CA GLU A 245 2.46 -25.98 11.63
C GLU A 245 1.88 -26.67 10.39
N ASP A 246 2.58 -27.69 9.89
CA ASP A 246 2.19 -28.46 8.71
C ASP A 246 1.41 -29.72 9.08
N ILE A 247 0.08 -29.59 9.16
CA ILE A 247 -0.82 -30.74 9.36
C ILE A 247 -1.24 -31.30 8.00
N ASP A 248 -0.91 -32.57 7.74
CA ASP A 248 -1.50 -33.32 6.62
C ASP A 248 -2.94 -33.73 7.00
N TYR A 249 -3.92 -33.01 6.47
CA TYR A 249 -5.34 -33.25 6.72
C TYR A 249 -5.85 -34.61 6.20
N SER A 250 -5.05 -35.33 5.42
CA SER A 250 -5.37 -36.71 5.04
C SER A 250 -4.97 -37.74 6.11
N ASP A 251 -4.18 -37.34 7.12
CA ASP A 251 -3.78 -38.20 8.23
C ASP A 251 -4.92 -38.39 9.25
N SER A 252 -5.08 -39.63 9.74
CA SER A 252 -5.97 -39.98 10.85
C SER A 252 -5.66 -39.21 12.15
N ASP A 253 -4.43 -38.76 12.35
CA ASP A 253 -4.00 -38.00 13.53
C ASP A 253 -4.33 -36.50 13.43
N ALA A 254 -4.69 -35.98 12.26
CA ALA A 254 -4.92 -34.56 12.04
C ALA A 254 -5.90 -33.91 13.05
N PRO A 255 -7.06 -34.50 13.41
CA PRO A 255 -7.96 -33.92 14.41
C PRO A 255 -7.31 -33.73 15.78
N ARG A 256 -6.47 -34.68 16.20
CA ARG A 256 -5.75 -34.63 17.48
C ARG A 256 -4.68 -33.54 17.47
N LEU A 257 -3.98 -33.37 16.36
CA LEU A 257 -2.98 -32.32 16.19
C LEU A 257 -3.62 -30.94 16.18
N VAL A 258 -4.73 -30.77 15.45
CA VAL A 258 -5.54 -29.54 15.44
C VAL A 258 -6.03 -29.19 16.85
N GLU A 259 -6.56 -30.16 17.59
CA GLU A 259 -7.00 -29.96 18.97
C GLU A 259 -5.83 -29.54 19.88
N THR A 260 -4.67 -30.16 19.73
CA THR A 260 -3.46 -29.81 20.48
C THR A 260 -3.02 -28.38 20.18
N ASN A 261 -2.93 -28.01 18.90
CA ASN A 261 -2.59 -26.66 18.48
C ASN A 261 -3.58 -25.62 19.01
N THR A 262 -4.88 -25.92 18.91
CA THR A 262 -5.98 -25.09 19.43
C THR A 262 -5.81 -24.83 20.93
N VAL A 263 -5.56 -25.86 21.73
CA VAL A 263 -5.38 -25.70 23.19
C VAL A 263 -4.15 -24.85 23.51
N LEU A 264 -3.05 -25.06 22.79
CA LEU A 264 -1.82 -24.27 22.95
C LEU A 264 -2.06 -22.80 22.57
N ALA A 265 -2.71 -22.56 21.43
CA ALA A 265 -3.03 -21.21 20.97
C ALA A 265 -3.98 -20.51 21.94
N ALA A 266 -5.07 -21.15 22.37
CA ALA A 266 -6.01 -20.60 23.35
C ALA A 266 -5.31 -20.12 24.64
N ARG A 267 -4.37 -20.92 25.15
CA ARG A 267 -3.56 -20.56 26.32
C ARG A 267 -2.73 -19.30 26.06
N TRP A 268 -1.92 -19.30 25.01
CA TRP A 268 -0.97 -18.21 24.76
C TRP A 268 -1.67 -16.92 24.32
N LEU A 269 -2.66 -17.02 23.43
CA LEU A 269 -3.50 -15.89 23.00
C LEU A 269 -4.31 -15.31 24.16
N GLY A 270 -4.80 -16.16 25.07
CA GLY A 270 -5.45 -15.72 26.31
C GLY A 270 -4.50 -14.97 27.24
N THR A 271 -3.24 -15.40 27.34
CA THR A 271 -2.24 -14.73 28.19
C THR A 271 -1.84 -13.34 27.68
N ILE A 272 -1.76 -13.16 26.36
CA ILE A 272 -1.55 -11.85 25.73
C ILE A 272 -2.70 -10.91 26.05
N LEU A 273 -3.94 -11.37 25.82
CA LEU A 273 -5.13 -10.56 26.09
C LEU A 273 -5.23 -10.19 27.57
N LEU A 274 -4.99 -11.14 28.46
CA LEU A 274 -4.98 -10.90 29.90
C LEU A 274 -3.89 -9.91 30.31
N SER A 275 -2.66 -10.05 29.80
CA SER A 275 -1.56 -9.11 30.04
C SER A 275 -1.98 -7.67 29.75
N ARG A 276 -2.56 -7.42 28.57
CA ARG A 276 -3.06 -6.08 28.18
C ARG A 276 -4.19 -5.58 29.06
N LEU A 277 -5.14 -6.45 29.43
CA LEU A 277 -6.25 -6.08 30.29
C LEU A 277 -5.79 -5.71 31.70
N LEU A 278 -4.82 -6.43 32.26
CA LEU A 278 -4.27 -6.13 33.59
C LEU A 278 -3.51 -4.80 33.59
N VAL A 279 -2.70 -4.56 32.56
CA VAL A 279 -1.99 -3.27 32.41
C VAL A 279 -2.97 -2.12 32.16
N PHE A 280 -4.04 -2.35 31.39
CA PHE A 280 -5.09 -1.35 31.20
C PHE A 280 -5.83 -1.04 32.50
N GLN A 281 -6.13 -2.07 33.31
CA GLN A 281 -6.72 -1.88 34.62
C GLN A 281 -5.80 -1.04 35.53
N LEU A 282 -4.51 -1.35 35.58
CA LEU A 282 -3.52 -0.55 36.33
C LEU A 282 -3.52 0.90 35.87
N PHE A 283 -3.52 1.14 34.55
CA PHE A 283 -3.60 2.49 34.00
C PHE A 283 -4.86 3.23 34.48
N LEU A 284 -6.03 2.58 34.45
CA LEU A 284 -7.27 3.18 34.95
C LEU A 284 -7.26 3.45 36.46
N GLU A 285 -6.55 2.65 37.25
CA GLU A 285 -6.37 2.87 38.69
C GLU A 285 -5.54 4.12 39.00
N THR A 286 -4.66 4.54 38.09
CA THR A 286 -3.86 5.77 38.26
C THR A 286 -4.64 7.05 37.95
N LEU A 287 -5.79 6.94 37.28
CA LEU A 287 -6.59 8.08 36.87
C LEU A 287 -7.64 8.45 37.92
N SER A 288 -7.90 9.75 38.05
CA SER A 288 -9.10 10.22 38.76
C SER A 288 -10.34 9.98 37.90
N ARG A 289 -11.52 9.80 38.53
CA ARG A 289 -12.78 9.60 37.80
C ARG A 289 -13.12 10.77 36.86
N ASP A 290 -12.68 11.97 37.20
CA ASP A 290 -12.89 13.18 36.39
C ASP A 290 -11.92 13.27 35.19
N ASP A 291 -10.91 12.40 35.10
CA ASP A 291 -9.86 12.43 34.08
C ASP A 291 -10.01 11.34 33.00
N LEU A 292 -11.19 10.72 32.85
CA LEU A 292 -11.45 9.67 31.87
C LEU A 292 -11.73 10.19 30.43
N GLY A 293 -11.24 11.40 30.12
CA GLY A 293 -11.45 12.07 28.82
C GLY A 293 -10.54 11.56 27.69
N ASP A 294 -10.62 12.21 26.52
CA ASP A 294 -9.84 11.83 25.33
C ASP A 294 -8.32 11.95 25.54
N ARG A 295 -7.89 12.82 26.47
CA ARG A 295 -6.47 12.91 26.86
C ARG A 295 -5.98 11.59 27.47
N ALA A 296 -6.73 11.00 28.40
CA ALA A 296 -6.37 9.74 29.02
C ALA A 296 -6.39 8.57 28.03
N LYS A 297 -7.39 8.53 27.13
CA LYS A 297 -7.45 7.53 26.04
C LYS A 297 -6.22 7.62 25.13
N ARG A 298 -5.83 8.84 24.74
CA ARG A 298 -4.60 9.07 23.98
C ARG A 298 -3.35 8.61 24.74
N ARG A 299 -3.23 8.90 26.04
CA ARG A 299 -2.10 8.42 26.86
C ARG A 299 -2.04 6.90 26.92
N TRP A 300 -3.19 6.26 27.09
CA TRP A 300 -3.31 4.81 27.05
C TRP A 300 -2.85 4.23 25.71
N LEU A 301 -3.20 4.86 24.59
CA LEU A 301 -2.69 4.47 23.28
C LEU A 301 -1.16 4.66 23.19
N GLU A 302 -0.63 5.82 23.59
CA GLU A 302 0.81 6.11 23.54
C GLU A 302 1.65 5.07 24.29
N LEU A 303 1.18 4.59 25.45
CA LEU A 303 1.77 3.48 26.19
C LEU A 303 1.83 2.20 25.34
N GLN A 304 0.73 1.81 24.71
CA GLN A 304 0.67 0.60 23.87
C GLN A 304 1.52 0.70 22.60
N LEU A 305 1.76 1.92 22.10
CA LEU A 305 2.58 2.15 20.91
C LEU A 305 4.08 2.21 21.21
N THR A 306 4.47 2.53 22.44
CA THR A 306 5.88 2.68 22.83
C THR A 306 6.23 1.93 24.13
N PRO A 307 5.94 0.62 24.21
CA PRO A 307 6.03 -0.09 25.48
C PRO A 307 7.45 -0.22 26.03
N LEU A 308 8.46 -0.22 25.16
CA LEU A 308 9.87 -0.22 25.55
C LEU A 308 10.27 0.98 26.42
N ASN A 309 9.58 2.11 26.27
CA ASN A 309 9.94 3.30 27.05
C ASN A 309 9.67 3.09 28.55
N PHE A 310 8.74 2.17 28.95
CA PHE A 310 8.41 1.91 30.36
C PHE A 310 8.86 0.52 30.78
N GLY A 311 9.61 -0.17 29.93
CA GLY A 311 10.17 -1.50 30.16
C GLY A 311 11.41 -1.51 31.05
N PHE A 312 11.67 -2.62 31.72
CA PHE A 312 12.82 -2.77 32.61
C PHE A 312 14.06 -3.15 31.81
N ALA A 313 15.16 -2.42 31.99
CA ALA A 313 16.47 -2.79 31.45
C ALA A 313 16.52 -3.13 29.94
N GLY A 314 15.57 -2.59 29.14
CA GLY A 314 15.46 -2.83 27.71
C GLY A 314 14.49 -3.95 27.30
N ASP A 315 13.89 -4.66 28.25
CA ASP A 315 12.85 -5.67 27.98
C ASP A 315 11.50 -5.00 27.73
N GLU A 316 10.71 -5.57 26.81
CA GLU A 316 9.37 -5.07 26.49
C GLU A 316 8.35 -5.62 27.50
N PRO A 317 7.69 -4.76 28.29
CA PRO A 317 7.00 -5.20 29.49
C PRO A 317 5.73 -6.02 29.24
N LEU A 318 5.03 -5.78 28.12
CA LEU A 318 3.78 -6.48 27.82
C LEU A 318 4.04 -7.92 27.39
N ALA A 319 5.08 -8.14 26.60
CA ALA A 319 5.60 -9.44 26.20
C ALA A 319 6.18 -10.19 27.40
N THR A 320 6.98 -9.53 28.24
CA THR A 320 7.51 -10.16 29.47
C THR A 320 6.39 -10.61 30.40
N LEU A 321 5.35 -9.78 30.59
CA LEU A 321 4.19 -10.15 31.41
C LEU A 321 3.38 -11.29 30.76
N ALA A 322 3.11 -11.22 29.45
CA ALA A 322 2.40 -12.28 28.73
C ALA A 322 3.17 -13.61 28.80
N GLU A 323 4.49 -13.59 28.65
CA GLU A 323 5.36 -14.75 28.80
C GLU A 323 5.28 -15.35 30.21
N THR A 324 5.36 -14.50 31.23
CA THR A 324 5.31 -14.93 32.63
C THR A 324 3.97 -15.56 32.98
N LEU A 325 2.87 -14.96 32.53
CA LEU A 325 1.53 -15.53 32.64
C LEU A 325 1.44 -16.87 31.90
N GLY A 326 1.93 -16.92 30.66
CA GLY A 326 1.92 -18.14 29.85
C GLY A 326 2.76 -19.28 30.43
N GLY A 327 3.80 -18.98 31.22
CA GLY A 327 4.64 -19.98 31.90
C GLY A 327 4.05 -20.49 33.23
N ASN A 328 3.43 -19.62 34.02
CA ASN A 328 3.07 -19.91 35.42
C ASN A 328 1.56 -20.04 35.67
N ASP A 329 0.72 -19.51 34.78
CA ASP A 329 -0.72 -19.31 34.97
C ASP A 329 -1.52 -19.93 33.82
N THR A 330 -1.31 -21.25 33.61
CA THR A 330 -1.53 -21.94 32.33
C THR A 330 -2.92 -22.54 32.12
N ASP A 331 -3.79 -22.51 33.11
CA ASP A 331 -5.12 -23.14 33.04
C ASP A 331 -6.09 -22.23 32.25
N VAL A 332 -6.74 -22.76 31.23
CA VAL A 332 -7.66 -22.00 30.35
C VAL A 332 -8.89 -21.47 31.12
N THR A 333 -9.41 -22.25 32.07
CA THR A 333 -10.54 -21.83 32.93
C THR A 333 -10.12 -20.65 33.80
N TYR A 334 -8.88 -20.69 34.27
CA TYR A 334 -8.29 -19.63 35.06
C TYR A 334 -8.05 -18.35 34.24
N LEU A 335 -7.54 -18.49 33.02
CA LEU A 335 -7.38 -17.37 32.09
C LEU A 335 -8.73 -16.69 31.81
N GLN A 336 -9.76 -17.49 31.50
CA GLN A 336 -11.11 -16.99 31.30
C GLN A 336 -11.64 -16.23 32.51
N ALA A 337 -11.47 -16.78 33.72
CA ALA A 337 -11.94 -16.14 34.94
C ALA A 337 -11.23 -14.80 35.22
N ASN A 338 -9.93 -14.71 34.98
CA ASN A 338 -9.17 -13.46 35.14
C ASN A 338 -9.49 -12.44 34.05
N ILE A 339 -9.74 -12.87 32.82
CA ILE A 339 -10.20 -11.98 31.73
C ILE A 339 -11.59 -11.42 32.06
N ASP A 340 -12.52 -12.28 32.50
CA ASP A 340 -13.84 -11.86 32.96
C ASP A 340 -13.73 -10.85 34.12
N ASP A 341 -12.81 -11.09 35.06
CA ASP A 341 -12.55 -10.20 36.19
C ASP A 341 -11.98 -8.84 35.78
N ALA A 342 -10.95 -8.83 34.96
CA ALA A 342 -10.35 -7.61 34.46
C ALA A 342 -11.36 -6.79 33.66
N LEU A 343 -12.11 -7.41 32.74
CA LEU A 343 -13.14 -6.72 31.95
C LEU A 343 -14.25 -6.14 32.83
N ARG A 344 -14.68 -6.87 33.87
CA ARG A 344 -15.69 -6.38 34.82
C ARG A 344 -15.19 -5.16 35.57
N LYS A 345 -13.96 -5.20 36.08
CA LYS A 345 -13.32 -4.07 36.80
C LYS A 345 -13.11 -2.86 35.91
N ILE A 346 -12.61 -3.07 34.69
CA ILE A 346 -12.46 -2.01 33.68
C ILE A 346 -13.81 -1.35 33.43
N ARG A 347 -14.87 -2.12 33.18
CA ARG A 347 -16.23 -1.57 32.95
C ARG A 347 -16.82 -0.90 34.17
N HIS A 348 -16.49 -1.37 35.37
CA HIS A 348 -16.91 -0.68 36.59
C HIS A 348 -16.33 0.74 36.65
N VAL A 349 -15.07 0.94 36.19
CA VAL A 349 -14.44 2.26 36.12
C VAL A 349 -14.99 3.08 34.95
N LEU A 350 -15.11 2.49 33.76
CA LEU A 350 -15.51 3.19 32.54
C LEU A 350 -17.03 3.42 32.42
N GLY A 351 -17.84 2.69 33.19
CA GLY A 351 -19.29 2.58 33.02
C GLY A 351 -19.70 1.35 32.20
N ASN A 352 -20.81 0.72 32.58
CA ASN A 352 -21.26 -0.55 31.97
C ASN A 352 -21.62 -0.45 30.48
N ASP A 353 -22.00 0.74 30.01
CA ASP A 353 -22.36 0.99 28.61
C ASP A 353 -21.14 1.36 27.74
N SER A 354 -19.96 1.52 28.35
CA SER A 354 -18.74 1.89 27.63
C SER A 354 -18.26 0.73 26.77
N SER A 355 -18.13 0.99 25.48
CA SER A 355 -17.58 0.04 24.52
C SER A 355 -16.06 -0.02 24.65
N ILE A 356 -15.51 -1.25 24.64
CA ILE A 356 -14.07 -1.50 24.61
C ILE A 356 -13.74 -2.04 23.23
N PHE A 357 -12.85 -1.36 22.51
CA PHE A 357 -12.43 -1.79 21.18
C PHE A 357 -11.17 -2.65 21.27
N ILE A 358 -11.04 -3.65 20.40
CA ILE A 358 -9.81 -4.40 20.17
C ILE A 358 -9.42 -4.18 18.72
N VAL A 359 -8.31 -3.48 18.51
CA VAL A 359 -7.72 -3.27 17.20
C VAL A 359 -6.62 -4.31 16.98
N ILE A 360 -6.69 -5.03 15.86
CA ILE A 360 -5.66 -5.95 15.38
C ILE A 360 -5.13 -5.38 14.06
N ASP A 361 -3.97 -4.74 14.10
CA ASP A 361 -3.31 -4.18 12.93
C ASP A 361 -2.32 -5.15 12.29
N GLU A 362 -2.01 -4.90 11.02
CA GLU A 362 -1.23 -5.79 10.15
C GLU A 362 -1.78 -7.24 10.15
N ALA A 363 -3.11 -7.36 10.16
CA ALA A 363 -3.81 -8.64 10.29
C ALA A 363 -3.50 -9.62 9.15
N GLN A 364 -3.01 -9.16 7.99
CA GLN A 364 -2.59 -10.04 6.90
C GLN A 364 -1.44 -10.99 7.30
N VAL A 365 -0.64 -10.64 8.31
CA VAL A 365 0.44 -11.50 8.81
C VAL A 365 -0.12 -12.78 9.40
N GLY A 366 -1.26 -12.71 10.08
CA GLY A 366 -1.92 -13.87 10.68
C GLY A 366 -2.58 -14.80 9.67
N ILE A 367 -2.54 -14.49 8.38
CA ILE A 367 -3.07 -15.34 7.29
C ILE A 367 -1.99 -15.64 6.25
N ASP A 368 -0.73 -15.34 6.56
CA ASP A 368 0.40 -15.63 5.68
C ASP A 368 0.43 -17.13 5.37
N PRO A 369 0.42 -17.53 4.08
CA PRO A 369 0.53 -18.93 3.69
C PRO A 369 1.77 -19.64 4.25
N GLU A 370 2.86 -18.90 4.54
CA GLU A 370 4.08 -19.47 5.13
C GLU A 370 3.86 -19.98 6.55
N LEU A 371 2.86 -19.46 7.27
CA LEU A 371 2.47 -19.92 8.61
C LEU A 371 1.54 -21.16 8.59
N GLY A 372 1.20 -21.65 7.40
CA GLY A 372 0.30 -22.78 7.19
C GLY A 372 -1.14 -22.53 7.68
N CYS A 373 -1.84 -23.61 7.98
CA CYS A 373 -3.18 -23.58 8.59
C CYS A 373 -3.21 -24.58 9.75
N PRO A 374 -2.63 -24.24 10.91
CA PRO A 374 -2.43 -25.22 11.98
C PRO A 374 -3.71 -25.58 12.76
N PHE A 375 -4.82 -24.91 12.51
CA PHE A 375 -6.07 -25.05 13.29
C PHE A 375 -7.20 -25.76 12.54
N GLY A 376 -6.99 -26.12 11.28
CA GLY A 376 -8.00 -26.72 10.41
C GLY A 376 -7.77 -26.35 8.95
N GLU A 377 -8.40 -27.07 8.03
CA GLU A 377 -8.31 -26.74 6.60
C GLU A 377 -8.82 -25.31 6.36
N GLY A 378 -7.92 -24.43 5.91
CA GLY A 378 -8.22 -23.00 5.70
C GLY A 378 -8.40 -22.17 6.97
N GLN A 379 -7.94 -22.64 8.14
CA GLN A 379 -8.02 -21.92 9.42
C GLN A 379 -6.64 -21.42 9.85
N PRO A 380 -6.29 -20.15 9.51
CA PRO A 380 -4.99 -19.56 9.84
C PRO A 380 -4.98 -18.92 11.24
N PHE A 381 -3.84 -18.35 11.65
CA PHE A 381 -3.67 -17.71 12.96
C PHE A 381 -4.64 -16.57 13.24
N LEU A 382 -4.92 -15.69 12.27
CA LEU A 382 -5.88 -14.59 12.49
C LEU A 382 -7.27 -15.13 12.85
N TRP A 383 -7.68 -16.24 12.23
CA TRP A 383 -8.95 -16.88 12.53
C TRP A 383 -8.99 -17.40 13.97
N GLU A 384 -7.91 -18.04 14.42
CA GLU A 384 -7.78 -18.54 15.79
C GLU A 384 -7.76 -17.40 16.82
N ILE A 385 -7.03 -16.31 16.53
CA ILE A 385 -7.00 -15.09 17.35
C ILE A 385 -8.42 -14.54 17.55
N LEU A 386 -9.17 -14.39 16.45
CA LEU A 386 -10.53 -13.89 16.51
C LEU A 386 -11.45 -14.83 17.28
N ARG A 387 -11.38 -16.13 17.03
CA ARG A 387 -12.21 -17.14 17.69
C ARG A 387 -11.98 -17.12 19.20
N GLU A 388 -10.72 -17.22 19.61
CA GLU A 388 -10.34 -17.30 21.01
C GLU A 388 -10.69 -16.01 21.75
N TRP A 389 -10.33 -14.85 21.20
CA TRP A 389 -10.62 -13.58 21.87
C TRP A 389 -12.12 -13.28 21.93
N GLN A 390 -12.89 -13.56 20.87
CA GLN A 390 -14.35 -13.41 20.92
C GLN A 390 -14.98 -14.32 21.99
N THR A 391 -14.48 -15.54 22.13
CA THR A 391 -14.91 -16.49 23.16
C THR A 391 -14.57 -15.97 24.55
N LEU A 392 -13.32 -15.57 24.76
CA LEU A 392 -12.81 -15.07 26.04
C LEU A 392 -13.51 -13.79 26.49
N THR A 393 -13.87 -12.91 25.55
CA THR A 393 -14.51 -11.63 25.84
C THR A 393 -16.04 -11.70 25.86
N LYS A 394 -16.69 -12.75 25.35
CA LYS A 394 -18.17 -12.93 25.38
C LYS A 394 -18.95 -11.70 24.89
N SER A 395 -18.56 -11.13 23.75
CA SER A 395 -19.10 -9.87 23.18
C SER A 395 -18.81 -8.59 23.98
N ALA A 396 -17.92 -8.66 24.97
CA ALA A 396 -17.58 -7.48 25.77
C ALA A 396 -16.81 -6.42 24.98
N CYS A 397 -16.17 -6.84 23.89
CA CYS A 397 -15.33 -6.01 23.05
C CYS A 397 -15.83 -6.00 21.61
N THR A 398 -15.54 -4.91 20.91
CA THR A 398 -15.75 -4.78 19.46
C THR A 398 -14.40 -4.84 18.74
N TYR A 399 -14.33 -5.63 17.66
CA TYR A 399 -13.08 -5.93 16.96
C TYR A 399 -12.93 -5.09 15.70
N ILE A 400 -11.72 -4.57 15.46
CA ILE A 400 -11.34 -3.91 14.21
C ILE A 400 -10.05 -4.58 13.72
N CYS A 401 -10.13 -5.34 12.64
CA CYS A 401 -8.99 -5.98 12.00
C CYS A 401 -8.54 -5.16 10.80
N ALA A 402 -7.37 -4.55 10.88
CA ALA A 402 -6.81 -3.75 9.80
C ALA A 402 -5.71 -4.53 9.08
N GLY A 403 -5.74 -4.53 7.74
CA GLY A 403 -4.73 -5.23 6.95
C GLY A 403 -4.78 -4.91 5.46
N VAL A 404 -3.81 -5.42 4.70
CA VAL A 404 -3.72 -5.17 3.24
C VAL A 404 -4.37 -6.28 2.42
N GLU A 405 -4.08 -7.55 2.75
CA GLU A 405 -4.43 -8.70 1.90
C GLU A 405 -5.40 -9.68 2.58
N ILE A 406 -6.43 -9.20 3.29
CA ILE A 406 -7.37 -10.11 4.00
C ILE A 406 -8.45 -10.63 3.00
N PRO A 407 -8.48 -11.93 2.66
CA PRO A 407 -9.39 -12.47 1.67
C PRO A 407 -10.80 -12.64 2.25
N PHE A 408 -11.79 -12.03 1.59
CA PHE A 408 -13.20 -12.12 2.01
C PHE A 408 -13.69 -13.57 2.13
N SER A 409 -13.31 -14.44 1.19
CA SER A 409 -13.74 -15.83 1.13
C SER A 409 -13.32 -16.68 2.33
N MET A 410 -12.25 -16.28 3.03
CA MET A 410 -11.74 -17.00 4.19
C MET A 410 -12.59 -16.77 5.45
N PHE A 411 -13.23 -15.60 5.55
CA PHE A 411 -14.06 -15.22 6.69
C PHE A 411 -15.57 -15.28 6.38
N SER A 412 -15.95 -15.49 5.12
CA SER A 412 -17.36 -15.63 4.74
C SER A 412 -17.97 -16.93 5.31
N GLY A 413 -18.86 -16.80 6.29
CA GLY A 413 -19.62 -17.92 6.85
C GLY A 413 -18.98 -18.66 8.03
N GLN A 414 -17.91 -18.10 8.62
CA GLN A 414 -17.27 -18.65 9.83
C GLN A 414 -17.05 -17.54 10.88
N VAL A 415 -16.06 -17.70 11.77
CA VAL A 415 -15.52 -16.62 12.61
C VAL A 415 -15.17 -15.45 11.70
N GLY A 416 -15.70 -14.26 12.01
CA GLY A 416 -15.54 -13.10 11.13
C GLY A 416 -16.66 -12.90 10.10
N GLY A 417 -17.57 -13.87 9.93
CA GLY A 417 -18.64 -13.80 8.93
C GLY A 417 -19.66 -12.69 9.18
N GLU A 418 -19.81 -12.27 10.44
CA GLU A 418 -20.63 -11.12 10.83
C GLU A 418 -19.92 -9.76 10.74
N PHE A 419 -18.62 -9.73 10.39
CA PHE A 419 -17.85 -8.48 10.36
C PHE A 419 -18.24 -7.65 9.14
N GLU A 420 -18.35 -6.34 9.34
CA GLU A 420 -18.53 -5.40 8.24
C GLU A 420 -17.18 -5.11 7.58
N TRP A 421 -17.17 -5.10 6.25
CA TRP A 421 -15.97 -4.79 5.48
C TRP A 421 -15.99 -3.32 5.08
N THR A 422 -14.86 -2.65 5.26
CA THR A 422 -14.69 -1.28 4.77
C THR A 422 -13.25 -0.98 4.35
N SER A 423 -13.10 -0.04 3.43
CA SER A 423 -11.81 0.44 2.92
C SER A 423 -11.67 1.96 3.00
N ASP A 424 -12.57 2.63 3.74
CA ASP A 424 -12.68 4.09 3.89
C ASP A 424 -11.53 4.69 4.72
N THR A 425 -10.34 4.61 4.14
CA THR A 425 -9.09 5.07 4.76
C THR A 425 -8.75 6.51 4.40
N GLY A 426 -9.30 6.99 3.28
CA GLY A 426 -8.93 8.26 2.69
C GLY A 426 -7.70 8.20 1.80
N ALA A 427 -7.43 9.33 1.16
CA ALA A 427 -6.27 9.59 0.32
C ALA A 427 -6.18 11.09 0.02
N PHE A 428 -5.03 11.52 -0.49
CA PHE A 428 -4.83 12.85 -1.07
C PHE A 428 -5.35 12.89 -2.51
N ASP A 429 -6.68 12.84 -2.67
CA ASP A 429 -7.38 12.93 -3.97
C ASP A 429 -7.91 14.35 -4.26
N ASP A 430 -7.78 15.23 -3.28
CA ASP A 430 -8.16 16.63 -3.39
C ASP A 430 -6.92 17.52 -3.26
N PRO A 431 -6.66 18.43 -4.22
CA PRO A 431 -5.48 19.29 -4.18
C PRO A 431 -5.49 20.20 -2.97
N GLU A 432 -6.63 20.78 -2.59
CA GLU A 432 -6.68 21.71 -1.46
C GLU A 432 -6.35 20.99 -0.15
N ALA A 433 -6.93 19.82 0.08
CA ALA A 433 -6.62 18.99 1.25
C ALA A 433 -5.15 18.57 1.30
N HIS A 434 -4.57 18.16 0.16
CA HIS A 434 -3.16 17.77 0.09
C HIS A 434 -2.22 18.97 0.36
N GLU A 435 -2.51 20.13 -0.23
CA GLU A 435 -1.73 21.35 -0.01
C GLU A 435 -1.83 21.83 1.45
N GLN A 436 -3.02 21.81 2.04
CA GLN A 436 -3.21 22.15 3.45
C GLN A 436 -2.43 21.21 4.36
N TYR A 437 -2.28 19.94 3.98
CA TYR A 437 -1.45 19.01 4.71
C TYR A 437 0.04 19.36 4.60
N ILE A 438 0.56 19.49 3.38
CA ILE A 438 1.99 19.77 3.12
C ILE A 438 2.43 21.08 3.78
N THR A 439 1.64 22.14 3.62
CA THR A 439 2.00 23.50 4.07
C THR A 439 2.11 23.65 5.58
N LYS A 440 1.60 22.68 6.36
CA LYS A 440 1.82 22.64 7.82
C LYS A 440 3.30 22.44 8.17
N PHE A 441 4.05 21.71 7.34
CA PHE A 441 5.43 21.32 7.61
C PHE A 441 6.46 22.25 6.96
N LEU A 442 6.01 23.22 6.16
CA LEU A 442 6.89 24.17 5.49
C LEU A 442 6.96 25.48 6.30
N PRO A 443 8.17 25.95 6.67
CA PRO A 443 8.30 27.24 7.34
C PRO A 443 7.78 28.36 6.41
N PRO A 444 7.22 29.45 6.95
CA PRO A 444 6.64 30.52 6.14
C PRO A 444 7.60 31.07 5.06
N THR A 445 8.88 31.17 5.40
CA THR A 445 9.96 31.62 4.50
C THR A 445 10.06 30.76 3.24
N LEU A 446 9.93 29.44 3.37
CA LEU A 446 9.90 28.52 2.24
C LEU A 446 8.51 28.47 1.60
N ARG A 447 7.47 28.23 2.42
CA ARG A 447 6.07 28.06 1.99
C ARG A 447 5.58 29.18 1.09
N ASP A 448 5.85 30.43 1.47
CA ASP A 448 5.31 31.62 0.80
C ASP A 448 6.22 32.07 -0.36
N SER A 449 7.41 31.48 -0.52
CA SER A 449 8.32 31.74 -1.63
C SER A 449 7.86 31.08 -2.94
N PRO A 450 8.29 31.58 -4.12
CA PRO A 450 8.02 30.91 -5.41
C PRO A 450 8.52 29.45 -5.47
N SER A 451 9.67 29.17 -4.84
CA SER A 451 10.22 27.79 -4.78
C SER A 451 9.34 26.87 -3.94
N GLY A 452 8.86 27.32 -2.77
CA GLY A 452 7.95 26.52 -1.95
C GLY A 452 6.59 26.29 -2.61
N GLN A 453 6.03 27.29 -3.30
CA GLN A 453 4.80 27.13 -4.08
C GLN A 453 4.99 26.10 -5.21
N LEU A 454 6.12 26.16 -5.92
CA LEU A 454 6.49 25.15 -6.92
C LEU A 454 6.64 23.76 -6.28
N LEU A 455 7.29 23.65 -5.12
CA LEU A 455 7.46 22.39 -4.39
C LEU A 455 6.10 21.76 -4.07
N VAL A 456 5.17 22.55 -3.52
CA VAL A 456 3.81 22.08 -3.19
C VAL A 456 3.09 21.59 -4.45
N ALA A 457 3.17 22.32 -5.56
CA ALA A 457 2.59 21.90 -6.82
C ALA A 457 3.22 20.58 -7.35
N ARG A 458 4.53 20.41 -7.21
CA ARG A 458 5.23 19.15 -7.54
C ARG A 458 4.82 18.00 -6.63
N LEU A 459 4.57 18.23 -5.35
CA LEU A 459 4.11 17.19 -4.44
C LEU A 459 2.70 16.73 -4.78
N TRP A 460 1.78 17.64 -5.11
CA TRP A 460 0.50 17.25 -5.68
C TRP A 460 0.68 16.42 -6.96
N ARG A 461 1.61 16.83 -7.81
CA ARG A 461 1.90 16.18 -9.08
C ARG A 461 2.39 14.73 -8.92
N TRP A 462 3.25 14.45 -7.96
CA TRP A 462 3.93 13.15 -7.84
C TRP A 462 3.46 12.30 -6.66
N CYS A 463 3.13 12.93 -5.53
CA CYS A 463 2.90 12.25 -4.25
C CYS A 463 1.41 12.14 -3.86
N ARG A 464 0.47 12.55 -4.72
CA ARG A 464 -0.97 12.38 -4.46
C ARG A 464 -1.37 10.90 -4.36
N GLY A 465 -2.52 10.64 -3.75
CA GLY A 465 -3.01 9.29 -3.46
C GLY A 465 -2.71 8.89 -2.02
N ARG A 466 -1.97 7.79 -1.81
CA ARG A 466 -1.68 7.27 -0.46
C ARG A 466 -0.89 8.26 0.40
N HIS A 467 -1.37 8.48 1.62
CA HIS A 467 -0.76 9.39 2.60
C HIS A 467 0.73 9.13 2.83
N ARG A 468 1.12 7.85 2.91
CA ARG A 468 2.49 7.42 3.18
C ARG A 468 3.52 7.92 2.15
N ILE A 469 3.12 8.15 0.90
CA ILE A 469 4.02 8.68 -0.14
C ILE A 469 4.44 10.11 0.22
N THR A 470 3.46 10.98 0.50
CA THR A 470 3.70 12.36 0.92
C THR A 470 4.42 12.43 2.27
N ASP A 471 3.98 11.65 3.26
CA ASP A 471 4.55 11.67 4.61
C ASP A 471 6.04 11.35 4.61
N HIS A 472 6.44 10.38 3.80
CA HIS A 472 7.84 10.02 3.68
C HIS A 472 8.68 11.08 2.98
N PHE A 473 8.15 11.70 1.93
CA PHE A 473 8.85 12.81 1.33
C PHE A 473 9.07 13.93 2.36
N ILE A 474 8.03 14.27 3.16
CA ILE A 474 8.17 15.29 4.20
C ILE A 474 9.20 14.84 5.25
N PHE A 475 9.23 13.56 5.63
CA PHE A 475 10.28 13.01 6.47
C PHE A 475 11.67 13.23 5.89
N LEU A 476 11.90 12.92 4.61
CA LEU A 476 13.19 13.16 3.93
C LEU A 476 13.52 14.65 3.86
N LEU A 477 12.53 15.49 3.60
CA LEU A 477 12.68 16.93 3.53
C LEU A 477 13.11 17.53 4.89
N LEU A 478 12.50 17.10 5.99
CA LEU A 478 12.88 17.53 7.34
C LEU A 478 14.24 16.93 7.76
N THR A 479 14.52 15.67 7.42
CA THR A 479 15.81 15.07 7.81
C THR A 479 16.98 15.55 6.95
N SER A 480 16.72 16.17 5.80
CA SER A 480 17.71 16.83 4.95
C SER A 480 17.87 18.33 5.22
N GLY A 481 17.13 18.89 6.18
CA GLY A 481 17.33 20.27 6.63
C GLY A 481 16.65 21.34 5.77
N LEU A 482 15.70 20.96 4.90
CA LEU A 482 14.96 21.88 4.01
C LEU A 482 15.82 22.63 2.96
N GLN A 483 17.11 22.32 2.83
CA GLN A 483 18.03 23.11 1.99
C GLN A 483 17.81 22.89 0.49
N PHE A 484 17.49 21.66 0.09
CA PHE A 484 17.41 21.26 -1.32
C PHE A 484 16.07 20.56 -1.63
N PRO A 485 14.92 21.23 -1.41
CA PRO A 485 13.61 20.61 -1.51
C PRO A 485 13.33 19.99 -2.88
N HIS A 486 13.74 20.65 -3.97
CA HIS A 486 13.48 20.17 -5.32
C HIS A 486 14.37 19.00 -5.71
N THR A 487 15.65 19.05 -5.35
CA THR A 487 16.63 17.97 -5.56
C THR A 487 16.23 16.73 -4.76
N THR A 488 15.85 16.92 -3.49
CA THR A 488 15.34 15.87 -2.61
C THR A 488 14.12 15.18 -3.21
N LEU A 489 13.17 15.95 -3.75
CA LEU A 489 11.97 15.39 -4.38
C LEU A 489 12.29 14.65 -5.67
N SER A 490 13.15 15.19 -6.52
CA SER A 490 13.57 14.52 -7.76
C SER A 490 14.29 13.19 -7.47
N GLN A 491 15.15 13.16 -6.45
CA GLN A 491 15.81 11.92 -6.02
C GLN A 491 14.79 10.92 -5.46
N TYR A 492 13.87 11.37 -4.61
CA TYR A 492 12.80 10.52 -4.07
C TYR A 492 11.95 9.88 -5.17
N ILE A 493 11.54 10.67 -6.18
CA ILE A 493 10.80 10.18 -7.35
C ILE A 493 11.63 9.14 -8.11
N SER A 494 12.90 9.43 -8.38
CA SER A 494 13.81 8.52 -9.09
C SER A 494 14.02 7.21 -8.36
N GLU A 495 14.24 7.23 -7.04
CA GLU A 495 14.43 6.03 -6.24
C GLU A 495 13.17 5.17 -6.15
N ALA A 496 12.01 5.80 -6.00
CA ALA A 496 10.72 5.12 -5.87
C ALA A 496 10.22 4.52 -7.19
N SER A 497 10.31 5.30 -8.28
CA SER A 497 9.74 4.94 -9.58
C SER A 497 10.76 4.35 -10.56
N GLY A 498 12.02 4.70 -10.42
CA GLY A 498 13.07 4.41 -11.41
C GLY A 498 13.04 5.33 -12.64
N VAL A 499 12.31 6.46 -12.55
CA VAL A 499 12.17 7.48 -13.61
C VAL A 499 12.67 8.83 -13.09
N GLU A 500 13.42 9.56 -13.92
CA GLU A 500 13.90 10.90 -13.58
C GLU A 500 12.79 11.97 -13.71
N ALA A 501 12.70 12.85 -12.71
CA ALA A 501 11.76 13.96 -12.71
C ALA A 501 12.40 15.22 -13.32
N PHE A 502 11.96 15.60 -14.53
CA PHE A 502 12.47 16.78 -15.25
C PHE A 502 11.67 18.07 -15.04
N ASP A 503 10.63 18.01 -14.21
CA ASP A 503 9.65 19.09 -14.02
C ASP A 503 10.18 20.30 -13.22
N ALA A 504 11.39 20.22 -12.66
CA ALA A 504 12.01 21.31 -11.90
C ALA A 504 13.55 21.35 -12.00
N ILE A 505 14.14 20.98 -13.14
CA ILE A 505 15.61 20.92 -13.29
C ILE A 505 16.28 22.24 -12.92
N HIS A 506 15.71 23.39 -13.30
CA HIS A 506 16.28 24.70 -12.94
C HIS A 506 16.34 24.89 -11.43
N ALA A 507 15.25 24.57 -10.72
CA ALA A 507 15.23 24.68 -9.27
C ALA A 507 16.25 23.73 -8.62
N CYS A 508 16.38 22.49 -9.14
CA CYS A 508 17.42 21.57 -8.67
C CYS A 508 18.84 22.06 -8.97
N HIS A 509 19.04 22.75 -10.11
CA HIS A 509 20.34 23.32 -10.49
C HIS A 509 20.69 24.52 -9.60
N ASP A 510 19.72 25.40 -9.33
CA ASP A 510 19.89 26.58 -8.48
C ASP A 510 20.15 26.23 -7.01
N GLU A 511 19.71 25.05 -6.57
CA GLU A 511 19.99 24.46 -5.25
C GLU A 511 21.44 23.98 -5.06
N ALA A 512 22.29 24.00 -6.11
CA ALA A 512 23.70 23.61 -6.17
C ALA A 512 24.40 23.18 -4.84
N HIS A 513 24.64 21.86 -4.65
CA HIS A 513 25.78 21.15 -3.98
C HIS A 513 25.33 19.85 -3.26
N PRO A 514 26.26 19.07 -2.66
CA PRO A 514 26.49 17.67 -3.01
C PRO A 514 25.27 16.75 -2.78
N ARG A 515 25.22 15.65 -3.54
CA ARG A 515 24.14 14.65 -3.49
C ARG A 515 23.69 14.43 -2.05
N PRO A 516 22.38 14.54 -1.76
CA PRO A 516 21.85 14.13 -0.48
C PRO A 516 22.38 12.73 -0.14
N ARG A 517 22.68 12.47 1.13
CA ARG A 517 23.13 11.15 1.59
C ARG A 517 22.25 10.07 0.97
N SER A 518 22.83 8.93 0.57
CA SER A 518 22.00 7.82 0.09
C SER A 518 20.99 7.48 1.18
N TRP A 519 19.71 7.70 0.89
CA TRP A 519 18.66 7.33 1.80
C TRP A 519 18.25 5.91 1.47
N TYR A 520 18.06 5.10 2.49
CA TYR A 520 17.40 3.83 2.30
C TYR A 520 15.92 4.12 2.10
N PHE A 521 15.46 4.01 0.86
CA PHE A 521 14.05 4.01 0.53
C PHE A 521 13.38 2.87 1.32
N ARG A 522 12.75 3.20 2.45
CA ARG A 522 12.23 2.20 3.41
C ARG A 522 10.98 1.48 2.94
N PHE A 523 10.41 1.85 1.80
CA PHE A 523 9.23 1.18 1.29
C PHE A 523 9.58 0.03 0.37
N GLY A 524 8.88 -1.08 0.55
CA GLY A 524 8.83 -2.13 -0.46
C GLY A 524 8.45 -1.50 -1.79
N LYS A 525 9.38 -1.55 -2.76
CA LYS A 525 9.12 -1.06 -4.10
C LYS A 525 8.12 -2.04 -4.72
N PRO A 526 6.92 -1.60 -5.13
CA PRO A 526 5.98 -2.51 -5.77
C PRO A 526 6.68 -3.18 -6.96
N THR A 527 6.61 -4.50 -7.00
CA THR A 527 7.15 -5.33 -8.06
C THR A 527 6.02 -5.77 -8.99
N PHE A 528 6.20 -5.49 -10.27
CA PHE A 528 5.23 -5.79 -11.34
C PHE A 528 5.60 -7.08 -12.10
N GLU A 529 6.75 -7.68 -11.77
CA GLU A 529 7.24 -8.93 -12.37
C GLU A 529 6.32 -10.13 -12.04
N TRP A 530 5.66 -10.09 -10.88
CA TRP A 530 4.85 -11.19 -10.35
C TRP A 530 3.36 -11.04 -10.63
N LEU A 531 2.95 -10.04 -11.41
CA LEU A 531 1.54 -9.86 -11.78
C LEU A 531 1.01 -11.10 -12.50
N ALA A 532 -0.23 -11.48 -12.18
CA ALA A 532 -0.94 -12.45 -12.98
C ALA A 532 -1.01 -11.96 -14.44
N PRO A 533 -0.97 -12.85 -15.45
CA PRO A 533 -0.98 -12.43 -16.86
C PRO A 533 -2.11 -11.46 -17.20
N ASP A 534 -3.32 -11.71 -16.71
CA ASP A 534 -4.50 -10.88 -16.98
C ASP A 534 -4.36 -9.48 -16.35
N ASP A 535 -3.91 -9.39 -15.10
CA ASP A 535 -3.65 -8.11 -14.42
C ASP A 535 -2.50 -7.34 -15.10
N LYS A 536 -1.48 -8.05 -15.57
CA LYS A 536 -0.36 -7.46 -16.31
C LYS A 536 -0.85 -6.83 -17.62
N ASP A 537 -1.65 -7.56 -18.40
CA ASP A 537 -2.21 -7.06 -19.65
C ASP A 537 -3.16 -5.86 -19.42
N LEU A 538 -3.92 -5.89 -18.32
CA LEU A 538 -4.76 -4.79 -17.88
C LEU A 538 -3.96 -3.53 -17.54
N VAL A 539 -2.89 -3.67 -16.74
CA VAL A 539 -1.99 -2.56 -16.39
C VAL A 539 -1.31 -2.00 -17.64
N ILE A 540 -0.85 -2.86 -18.56
CA ILE A 540 -0.27 -2.43 -19.84
C ILE A 540 -1.29 -1.62 -20.66
N ALA A 541 -2.52 -2.11 -20.78
CA ALA A 541 -3.58 -1.42 -21.49
C ALA A 541 -3.92 -0.06 -20.86
N LEU A 542 -3.94 0.01 -19.52
CA LEU A 542 -4.13 1.26 -18.77
C LEU A 542 -3.00 2.26 -19.04
N LEU A 543 -1.73 1.82 -19.06
CA LEU A 543 -0.59 2.71 -19.34
C LEU A 543 -0.71 3.36 -20.72
N TYR A 544 -1.01 2.59 -21.77
CA TYR A 544 -1.22 3.16 -23.10
C TYR A 544 -2.44 4.08 -23.16
N ARG A 545 -3.55 3.68 -22.53
CA ARG A 545 -4.76 4.51 -22.45
C ARG A 545 -4.49 5.83 -21.75
N THR A 546 -3.74 5.82 -20.65
CA THR A 546 -3.38 7.00 -19.86
C THR A 546 -2.60 8.00 -20.72
N VAL A 547 -1.60 7.52 -21.47
CA VAL A 547 -0.84 8.35 -22.40
C VAL A 547 -1.72 8.96 -23.48
N ALA A 548 -2.58 8.17 -24.10
CA ALA A 548 -3.39 8.63 -25.23
C ALA A 548 -4.53 9.57 -24.81
N THR A 549 -5.22 9.25 -23.71
CA THR A 549 -6.54 9.83 -23.40
C THR A 549 -6.56 10.63 -22.10
N HIS A 550 -5.49 10.55 -21.31
CA HIS A 550 -5.44 11.05 -19.93
C HIS A 550 -6.54 10.43 -19.04
N HIS A 551 -7.20 9.35 -19.46
CA HIS A 551 -8.28 8.75 -18.70
C HIS A 551 -7.74 7.61 -17.84
N MET A 552 -7.98 7.70 -16.52
CA MET A 552 -7.71 6.62 -15.57
C MET A 552 -8.97 5.76 -15.43
N HIS A 553 -8.84 4.44 -15.51
CA HIS A 553 -9.99 3.54 -15.36
C HIS A 553 -10.12 3.11 -13.90
N ASN A 554 -11.37 3.02 -13.42
CA ASN A 554 -11.67 2.36 -12.15
C ASN A 554 -11.93 0.88 -12.44
N PHE A 555 -11.28 0.02 -11.69
CA PHE A 555 -11.44 -1.42 -11.75
C PHE A 555 -12.49 -1.87 -10.72
N GLY A 556 -13.15 -3.00 -11.01
CA GLY A 556 -14.03 -3.66 -10.06
C GLY A 556 -13.27 -4.49 -9.02
N PRO A 557 -13.98 -5.04 -8.02
CA PRO A 557 -13.40 -5.83 -6.93
C PRO A 557 -12.72 -7.12 -7.38
N GLU A 558 -13.00 -7.61 -8.59
CA GLU A 558 -12.32 -8.76 -9.19
C GLU A 558 -10.80 -8.56 -9.34
N HIS A 559 -10.32 -7.32 -9.33
CA HIS A 559 -8.91 -6.95 -9.39
C HIS A 559 -8.28 -6.64 -8.02
N ILE A 560 -8.84 -7.18 -6.93
CA ILE A 560 -8.36 -6.94 -5.55
C ILE A 560 -6.86 -7.24 -5.36
N GLN A 561 -6.29 -8.17 -6.15
CA GLN A 561 -4.86 -8.50 -6.12
C GLN A 561 -3.96 -7.29 -6.39
N LEU A 562 -4.42 -6.32 -7.18
CA LEU A 562 -3.70 -5.07 -7.39
C LEU A 562 -3.63 -4.22 -6.11
N VAL A 563 -4.68 -4.24 -5.28
CA VAL A 563 -4.71 -3.54 -3.98
C VAL A 563 -3.83 -4.25 -2.98
N SER A 564 -3.97 -5.58 -2.90
CA SER A 564 -3.20 -6.46 -2.02
C SER A 564 -1.70 -6.22 -2.18
N ARG A 565 -1.22 -6.22 -3.43
CA ARG A 565 0.19 -6.01 -3.78
C ARG A 565 0.63 -4.54 -3.81
N ALA A 566 -0.19 -3.65 -3.27
CA ALA A 566 0.07 -2.22 -3.16
C ALA A 566 0.30 -1.51 -4.52
N HIS A 567 -0.24 -2.07 -5.62
CA HIS A 567 -0.22 -1.49 -6.97
C HIS A 567 -1.38 -0.51 -7.22
N ALA A 568 -2.53 -0.77 -6.60
CA ALA A 568 -3.73 0.04 -6.67
C ALA A 568 -4.29 0.28 -5.26
N ARG A 569 -5.41 0.99 -5.14
CA ARG A 569 -6.13 1.21 -3.86
C ARG A 569 -7.63 1.27 -4.06
N PHE A 570 -8.40 1.03 -3.00
CA PHE A 570 -9.83 1.35 -2.99
C PHE A 570 -10.06 2.84 -2.77
N ILE A 571 -11.08 3.41 -3.41
CA ILE A 571 -11.49 4.82 -3.27
C ILE A 571 -12.85 5.02 -2.59
N ASP A 572 -13.55 3.94 -2.30
CA ASP A 572 -14.90 3.95 -1.78
C ASP A 572 -15.04 2.98 -0.62
N ALA A 573 -15.94 3.28 0.33
CA ALA A 573 -16.02 2.56 1.60
C ALA A 573 -16.43 1.09 1.47
N ASN A 574 -17.06 0.67 0.37
CA ASN A 574 -17.66 -0.67 0.21
C ASN A 574 -16.81 -1.63 -0.64
N LEU A 575 -15.56 -1.23 -0.97
CA LEU A 575 -14.60 -2.01 -1.73
C LEU A 575 -15.04 -2.28 -3.20
N SER A 576 -15.90 -1.44 -3.78
CA SER A 576 -16.40 -1.66 -5.15
C SER A 576 -15.53 -1.05 -6.25
N GLN A 577 -14.73 -0.04 -5.93
CA GLN A 577 -13.92 0.69 -6.91
C GLN A 577 -12.45 0.69 -6.51
N ILE A 578 -11.66 0.08 -7.39
CA ILE A 578 -10.20 0.08 -7.33
C ILE A 578 -9.68 1.08 -8.34
N VAL A 579 -8.65 1.84 -7.97
CA VAL A 579 -8.03 2.81 -8.87
C VAL A 579 -6.52 2.63 -8.87
N PHE A 580 -5.95 2.75 -10.07
CA PHE A 580 -4.51 2.75 -10.33
C PHE A 580 -4.17 4.11 -10.94
N ASP A 581 -4.00 5.12 -10.09
CA ASP A 581 -3.86 6.52 -10.53
C ASP A 581 -2.68 7.27 -9.93
N GLU A 582 -1.91 6.64 -9.05
CA GLU A 582 -0.80 7.25 -8.35
C GLU A 582 0.40 7.43 -9.30
N PRO A 583 0.86 8.66 -9.57
CA PRO A 583 1.87 8.91 -10.60
C PRO A 583 3.19 8.16 -10.39
N MET A 584 3.67 8.06 -9.14
CA MET A 584 4.87 7.30 -8.81
C MET A 584 4.71 5.79 -9.05
N VAL A 585 3.51 5.24 -8.82
CA VAL A 585 3.22 3.81 -9.01
C VAL A 585 3.07 3.49 -10.49
N LEU A 586 2.41 4.36 -11.25
CA LEU A 586 2.34 4.29 -12.72
C LEU A 586 3.72 4.38 -13.37
N ALA A 587 4.54 5.34 -12.94
CA ALA A 587 5.91 5.49 -13.40
C ALA A 587 6.74 4.23 -13.10
N ARG A 588 6.58 3.65 -11.90
CA ARG A 588 7.21 2.39 -11.51
C ARG A 588 6.76 1.22 -12.37
N ALA A 589 5.46 1.08 -12.59
CA ALA A 589 4.85 0.03 -13.39
C ALA A 589 5.41 0.07 -14.81
N ALA A 590 5.39 1.25 -15.43
CA ALA A 590 5.95 1.40 -16.75
C ALA A 590 7.45 1.10 -16.76
N ARG A 591 8.22 1.59 -15.78
CA ARG A 591 9.67 1.31 -15.76
C ARG A 591 10.01 -0.18 -15.69
N GLN A 592 9.23 -0.96 -14.94
CA GLN A 592 9.44 -2.41 -14.81
C GLN A 592 8.87 -3.23 -15.97
N LEU A 593 7.69 -2.88 -16.46
CA LEU A 593 7.07 -3.54 -17.61
C LEU A 593 7.76 -3.15 -18.93
N PHE A 594 8.46 -2.03 -18.94
CA PHE A 594 9.17 -1.51 -20.09
C PHE A 594 10.62 -1.22 -19.69
N PRO A 595 11.45 -2.25 -19.40
CA PRO A 595 12.82 -2.03 -18.97
C PRO A 595 13.67 -1.48 -20.11
N THR A 596 14.67 -0.66 -19.77
CA THR A 596 15.76 -0.32 -20.71
C THR A 596 16.59 -1.58 -20.98
N PRO A 597 17.13 -1.75 -22.19
CA PRO A 597 18.17 -2.76 -22.42
C PRO A 597 19.27 -2.66 -21.35
N ILE A 598 19.71 -3.80 -20.83
CA ILE A 598 20.85 -3.86 -19.90
C ILE A 598 22.08 -3.38 -20.66
N ARG A 599 22.98 -2.63 -20.04
CA ARG A 599 24.25 -2.26 -20.68
C ARG A 599 25.00 -3.53 -21.11
N ALA A 600 25.35 -3.61 -22.38
CA ALA A 600 26.39 -4.49 -22.90
C ALA A 600 27.61 -4.53 -21.94
N HIS A 601 28.12 -5.73 -21.65
CA HIS A 601 29.31 -5.89 -20.82
C HIS A 601 30.53 -5.25 -21.50
N GLU A 602 31.58 -4.96 -20.73
CA GLU A 602 32.83 -4.40 -21.26
C GLU A 602 33.40 -5.33 -22.35
N GLY A 603 33.39 -4.87 -23.62
CA GLY A 603 33.82 -5.65 -24.79
C GLY A 603 32.70 -6.14 -25.71
N GLU A 604 31.43 -6.01 -25.33
CA GLU A 604 30.29 -6.23 -26.21
C GLU A 604 29.96 -4.93 -27.00
N PRO A 605 29.51 -5.04 -28.26
CA PRO A 605 29.10 -3.85 -29.02
C PRO A 605 28.03 -3.08 -28.25
N HIS A 606 28.22 -1.76 -28.12
CA HIS A 606 27.29 -0.89 -27.39
C HIS A 606 25.86 -1.06 -27.92
N ASP A 607 24.92 -1.25 -26.99
CA ASP A 607 23.53 -1.57 -27.30
C ASP A 607 22.75 -0.41 -27.92
N GLN A 608 21.77 -0.80 -28.73
CA GLN A 608 20.79 0.06 -29.37
C GLN A 608 20.04 0.94 -28.34
N PRO A 609 19.70 2.20 -28.67
CA PRO A 609 18.94 3.07 -27.77
C PRO A 609 17.63 2.43 -27.32
N ALA A 610 17.22 2.68 -26.08
CA ALA A 610 15.95 2.23 -25.53
C ALA A 610 14.78 2.97 -26.23
N THR A 611 14.38 2.48 -27.39
CA THR A 611 13.27 3.05 -28.13
C THR A 611 11.93 2.54 -27.59
N PHE A 612 10.90 3.35 -27.71
CA PHE A 612 9.54 2.93 -27.40
C PHE A 612 9.17 1.63 -28.14
N ILE A 613 9.49 1.51 -29.43
CA ILE A 613 9.19 0.33 -30.25
C ILE A 613 9.91 -0.93 -29.77
N SER A 614 11.20 -0.85 -29.41
CA SER A 614 11.92 -2.01 -28.87
C SER A 614 11.25 -2.50 -27.60
N THR A 615 10.77 -1.56 -26.78
CA THR A 615 10.13 -1.90 -25.53
C THR A 615 8.70 -2.42 -25.69
N LEU A 616 7.94 -1.92 -26.67
CA LEU A 616 6.63 -2.48 -27.04
C LEU A 616 6.70 -3.98 -27.35
N GLN A 617 7.83 -4.48 -27.87
CA GLN A 617 7.98 -5.90 -28.17
C GLN A 617 8.11 -6.78 -26.93
N ILE A 618 8.61 -6.22 -25.82
CA ILE A 618 8.76 -6.95 -24.56
C ILE A 618 7.37 -7.26 -24.00
N ASN A 619 6.48 -6.26 -24.02
CA ASN A 619 5.12 -6.35 -23.50
C ASN A 619 4.13 -5.73 -24.51
N PRO A 620 3.76 -6.49 -25.56
CA PRO A 620 2.90 -5.99 -26.62
C PRO A 620 1.46 -5.79 -26.13
N PRO A 621 0.75 -4.74 -26.58
CA PRO A 621 -0.68 -4.62 -26.33
C PRO A 621 -1.44 -5.83 -26.90
N ARG A 622 -2.30 -6.44 -26.08
CA ARG A 622 -3.07 -7.65 -26.44
C ARG A 622 -4.43 -7.37 -27.06
N THR A 623 -4.89 -6.12 -26.99
CA THR A 623 -6.21 -5.72 -27.49
C THR A 623 -6.07 -4.73 -28.64
N ARG A 624 -7.04 -4.72 -29.57
CA ARG A 624 -7.08 -3.75 -30.69
C ARG A 624 -7.06 -2.31 -30.19
N GLN A 625 -7.81 -2.04 -29.13
CA GLN A 625 -7.84 -0.73 -28.48
C GLN A 625 -6.49 -0.37 -27.83
N GLY A 626 -5.80 -1.33 -27.20
CA GLY A 626 -4.45 -1.14 -26.69
C GLY A 626 -3.45 -0.76 -27.78
N VAL A 627 -3.53 -1.42 -28.95
CA VAL A 627 -2.74 -1.05 -30.14
C VAL A 627 -3.12 0.36 -30.61
N ALA A 628 -4.41 0.71 -30.68
CA ALA A 628 -4.87 2.04 -31.09
C ALA A 628 -4.36 3.16 -30.15
N HIS A 629 -4.39 2.96 -28.83
CA HIS A 629 -3.83 3.90 -27.86
C HIS A 629 -2.32 4.10 -28.06
N CYS A 630 -1.60 2.99 -28.25
CA CYS A 630 -0.17 3.02 -28.56
C CYS A 630 0.13 3.79 -29.86
N LEU A 631 -0.67 3.56 -30.91
CA LEU A 631 -0.55 4.26 -32.19
C LEU A 631 -0.84 5.75 -32.08
N ALA A 632 -1.82 6.16 -31.27
CA ALA A 632 -2.11 7.57 -31.04
C ALA A 632 -0.88 8.30 -30.47
N PHE A 633 -0.23 7.71 -29.45
CA PHE A 633 1.03 8.23 -28.94
C PHE A 633 2.13 8.24 -30.01
N TYR A 634 2.35 7.10 -30.66
CA TYR A 634 3.44 6.96 -31.61
C TYR A 634 3.32 7.91 -32.81
N LEU A 635 2.15 7.95 -33.45
CA LEU A 635 1.89 8.83 -34.60
C LEU A 635 1.96 10.31 -34.19
N SER A 636 1.64 10.66 -32.94
CA SER A 636 1.82 12.03 -32.45
C SER A 636 3.29 12.48 -32.50
N GLN A 637 4.21 11.56 -32.21
CA GLN A 637 5.64 11.83 -32.17
C GLN A 637 6.23 11.90 -33.59
N VAL A 638 5.88 10.94 -34.45
CA VAL A 638 6.45 10.86 -35.80
C VAL A 638 5.85 11.91 -36.75
N LEU A 639 4.53 12.06 -36.76
CA LEU A 639 3.84 13.03 -37.62
C LEU A 639 3.72 14.42 -36.98
N GLY A 640 4.17 14.60 -35.73
CA GLY A 640 4.36 15.93 -35.15
C GLY A 640 5.44 16.74 -35.86
N ARG A 641 6.34 16.06 -36.60
CA ARG A 641 7.33 16.69 -37.50
C ARG A 641 6.89 16.54 -38.95
N PRO A 642 7.13 17.55 -39.82
CA PRO A 642 6.85 17.43 -41.24
C PRO A 642 7.66 16.28 -41.89
N ARG A 643 7.00 15.23 -42.40
CA ARG A 643 7.64 14.08 -43.09
C ARG A 643 6.75 13.51 -44.20
N THR A 644 7.29 12.72 -45.12
CA THR A 644 6.45 12.12 -46.19
C THR A 644 5.64 10.95 -45.65
N LEU A 645 4.43 10.73 -46.17
CA LEU A 645 3.62 9.58 -45.73
C LEU A 645 4.26 8.25 -46.15
N THR A 646 5.05 8.23 -47.21
CA THR A 646 5.81 7.03 -47.63
C THR A 646 6.92 6.60 -46.66
N ASP A 647 7.33 7.47 -45.72
CA ASP A 647 8.30 7.11 -44.68
C ASP A 647 7.68 6.21 -43.60
N ILE A 648 6.35 6.32 -43.43
CA ILE A 648 5.58 5.68 -42.36
C ILE A 648 4.71 4.54 -42.92
N PHE A 649 4.11 4.78 -44.09
CA PHE A 649 3.15 3.88 -44.72
C PHE A 649 3.78 3.16 -45.92
N LYS A 650 3.67 1.84 -45.92
CA LYS A 650 4.07 0.99 -47.05
C LYS A 650 2.86 0.76 -47.95
N PHE A 651 2.90 1.35 -49.14
CA PHE A 651 1.87 1.13 -50.15
C PHE A 651 2.08 -0.22 -50.85
N PRO A 652 1.01 -1.00 -51.08
CA PRO A 652 1.10 -2.32 -51.73
C PRO A 652 1.51 -2.23 -53.21
N HIS A 653 1.25 -1.08 -53.83
CA HIS A 653 1.58 -0.74 -55.22
C HIS A 653 2.37 0.59 -55.25
N THR A 654 2.54 1.19 -56.42
CA THR A 654 3.19 2.51 -56.53
C THR A 654 2.46 3.56 -55.69
N ALA A 655 3.19 4.17 -54.75
CA ALA A 655 2.64 5.18 -53.85
C ALA A 655 2.03 6.35 -54.66
N PRO A 656 0.85 6.86 -54.26
CA PRO A 656 0.24 7.97 -54.96
C PRO A 656 1.06 9.26 -54.78
N ALA A 657 1.00 10.17 -55.74
CA ALA A 657 1.79 11.40 -55.74
C ALA A 657 1.58 12.27 -54.49
N TRP A 658 0.38 12.25 -53.89
CA TRP A 658 0.10 12.97 -52.65
C TRP A 658 0.80 12.37 -51.42
N ALA A 659 1.09 11.06 -51.41
CA ALA A 659 1.77 10.40 -50.29
C ALA A 659 3.28 10.69 -50.26
N LEU A 660 3.82 11.13 -51.40
CA LEU A 660 5.21 11.60 -51.52
C LEU A 660 5.39 13.03 -50.99
N ARG A 661 4.31 13.72 -50.64
CA ARG A 661 4.37 15.07 -50.08
C ARG A 661 4.61 15.00 -48.59
N THR A 662 5.25 16.04 -48.07
CA THR A 662 5.40 16.26 -46.65
C THR A 662 4.02 16.43 -46.02
N ALA A 663 3.78 15.73 -44.92
CA ALA A 663 2.58 15.73 -44.13
C ALA A 663 2.93 16.03 -42.67
N GLN A 664 2.02 16.69 -41.97
CA GLN A 664 2.13 16.91 -40.53
C GLN A 664 0.76 16.76 -39.89
N LEU A 665 0.74 16.20 -38.69
CA LEU A 665 -0.46 15.95 -37.91
C LEU A 665 -1.11 17.26 -37.48
N VAL A 666 -2.44 17.30 -37.55
CA VAL A 666 -3.22 18.47 -37.14
C VAL A 666 -4.31 18.07 -36.16
N ARG A 667 -4.64 18.98 -35.25
CA ARG A 667 -5.88 18.93 -34.49
C ARG A 667 -6.79 20.04 -34.96
N PHE A 668 -8.09 19.77 -34.96
CA PHE A 668 -9.12 20.76 -35.24
C PHE A 668 -9.87 21.10 -33.97
N ARG A 669 -10.29 22.35 -33.83
CA ARG A 669 -11.15 22.83 -32.75
C ARG A 669 -12.08 23.92 -33.29
N LEU A 670 -13.20 24.15 -32.60
CA LEU A 670 -14.08 25.27 -32.90
C LEU A 670 -13.54 26.54 -32.23
N ASP A 671 -13.45 27.63 -32.99
CA ASP A 671 -13.11 28.94 -32.45
C ASP A 671 -14.30 29.57 -31.69
N LYS A 672 -14.13 30.80 -31.19
CA LYS A 672 -15.20 31.51 -30.47
C LYS A 672 -16.44 31.80 -31.31
N SER A 673 -16.33 31.79 -32.64
CA SER A 673 -17.43 31.97 -33.59
C SER A 673 -18.10 30.65 -33.99
N GLY A 674 -17.58 29.51 -33.53
CA GLY A 674 -18.01 28.18 -33.94
C GLY A 674 -17.45 27.74 -35.30
N ALA A 675 -16.46 28.47 -35.84
CA ALA A 675 -15.79 28.09 -37.08
C ALA A 675 -14.65 27.11 -36.79
N PRO A 676 -14.41 26.12 -37.66
CA PRO A 676 -13.31 25.19 -37.49
C PRO A 676 -11.96 25.88 -37.71
N GLU A 677 -11.08 25.80 -36.72
CA GLU A 677 -9.68 26.18 -36.81
C GLU A 677 -8.78 24.95 -36.59
N HIS A 678 -7.64 24.89 -37.28
CA HIS A 678 -6.65 23.83 -37.10
C HIS A 678 -5.37 24.35 -36.47
N VAL A 679 -4.74 23.51 -35.66
CA VAL A 679 -3.45 23.75 -35.05
C VAL A 679 -2.52 22.61 -35.45
N MET A 680 -1.34 22.95 -35.98
CA MET A 680 -0.30 21.95 -36.25
C MET A 680 0.15 21.36 -34.92
N LEU A 681 0.20 20.03 -34.83
CA LEU A 681 0.75 19.39 -33.66
C LEU A 681 2.28 19.52 -33.69
N ASP A 682 2.86 20.06 -32.63
CA ASP A 682 4.30 20.07 -32.44
C ASP A 682 4.78 18.66 -32.03
N SER A 683 6.04 18.34 -32.30
CA SER A 683 6.71 17.14 -31.82
C SER A 683 6.69 16.98 -30.29
N ASP A 684 6.49 18.08 -29.55
CA ASP A 684 6.32 18.11 -28.09
C ASP A 684 4.87 17.82 -27.62
N ALA A 685 4.08 17.10 -28.42
CA ALA A 685 2.67 16.81 -28.14
C ALA A 685 2.43 16.02 -26.86
N ASP A 686 3.37 15.16 -26.48
CA ASP A 686 3.41 14.40 -25.22
C ASP A 686 3.46 15.30 -23.97
N LYS A 687 3.82 16.58 -24.15
CA LYS A 687 3.90 17.60 -23.10
C LYS A 687 2.62 18.45 -23.01
N SER A 688 1.66 18.21 -23.90
CA SER A 688 0.37 18.92 -23.92
C SER A 688 -0.46 18.56 -22.68
N SER A 689 -1.11 19.56 -22.08
CA SER A 689 -2.15 19.30 -21.06
C SER A 689 -3.40 18.65 -21.66
N LEU A 690 -3.58 18.74 -22.98
CA LEU A 690 -4.72 18.17 -23.68
C LEU A 690 -4.42 16.72 -24.07
N PRO A 691 -5.39 15.81 -23.92
CA PRO A 691 -5.23 14.43 -24.33
C PRO A 691 -5.00 14.33 -25.85
N LEU A 692 -4.22 13.34 -26.26
CA LEU A 692 -3.96 13.07 -27.67
C LEU A 692 -5.22 12.56 -28.37
N ALA A 693 -5.99 11.70 -27.69
CA ALA A 693 -7.12 10.98 -28.24
C ALA A 693 -8.40 11.16 -27.40
N THR A 694 -9.54 11.18 -28.09
CA THR A 694 -10.86 10.96 -27.50
C THR A 694 -11.33 9.55 -27.83
N VAL A 695 -11.75 8.79 -26.82
CA VAL A 695 -12.48 7.53 -27.02
C VAL A 695 -13.95 7.87 -27.15
N THR A 696 -14.61 7.33 -28.16
CA THR A 696 -16.04 7.56 -28.40
C THR A 696 -16.78 6.23 -28.37
N ASP A 697 -17.79 6.13 -27.52
CA ASP A 697 -18.52 4.87 -27.32
C ASP A 697 -19.67 4.72 -28.32
N THR A 698 -20.03 5.82 -29.00
CA THR A 698 -21.15 5.85 -29.95
C THR A 698 -20.81 6.59 -31.24
N LEU A 699 -21.55 6.27 -32.31
CA LEU A 699 -21.41 6.96 -33.60
C LEU A 699 -21.71 8.48 -33.49
N PRO A 700 -22.77 8.93 -32.79
CA PRO A 700 -22.99 10.37 -32.59
C PRO A 700 -21.83 11.11 -31.90
N GLU A 701 -21.15 10.49 -30.94
CA GLU A 701 -19.95 11.09 -30.33
C GLU A 701 -18.78 11.15 -31.31
N THR A 702 -18.61 10.11 -32.13
CA THR A 702 -17.62 10.10 -33.21
C THR A 702 -17.89 11.23 -34.21
N ILE A 703 -19.16 11.47 -34.56
CA ILE A 703 -19.57 12.59 -35.43
C ILE A 703 -19.20 13.93 -34.79
N LYS A 704 -19.54 14.14 -33.50
CA LYS A 704 -19.15 15.35 -32.77
C LYS A 704 -17.64 15.58 -32.78
N TRP A 705 -16.84 14.51 -32.72
CA TRP A 705 -15.40 14.59 -32.84
C TRP A 705 -14.95 15.00 -34.26
N ILE A 706 -15.54 14.41 -35.31
CA ILE A 706 -15.26 14.77 -36.71
C ILE A 706 -15.65 16.24 -36.97
N GLU A 707 -16.72 16.72 -36.33
CA GLU A 707 -17.17 18.12 -36.33
C GLU A 707 -16.38 19.01 -35.35
N HIS A 708 -15.27 18.50 -34.81
CA HIS A 708 -14.26 19.23 -34.04
C HIS A 708 -14.70 19.74 -32.65
N ALA A 709 -15.77 19.17 -32.09
CA ALA A 709 -16.28 19.58 -30.78
C ALA A 709 -15.36 19.20 -29.60
N HIS A 710 -14.50 18.19 -29.77
CA HIS A 710 -13.65 17.66 -28.71
C HIS A 710 -12.25 18.31 -28.64
N GLY A 711 -11.72 18.80 -29.77
CA GLY A 711 -10.41 19.47 -29.81
C GLY A 711 -9.18 18.56 -29.67
N THR A 712 -9.35 17.23 -29.68
CA THR A 712 -8.25 16.24 -29.62
C THR A 712 -7.76 15.87 -31.02
N THR A 713 -6.54 15.33 -31.09
CA THR A 713 -5.88 15.03 -32.37
C THR A 713 -6.38 13.71 -32.99
N PHE A 714 -6.68 12.74 -32.13
CA PHE A 714 -7.13 11.41 -32.53
C PHE A 714 -8.53 11.10 -31.99
N CYS A 715 -9.27 10.29 -32.74
CA CYS A 715 -10.47 9.61 -32.28
C CYS A 715 -10.18 8.11 -32.21
N ILE A 716 -10.58 7.46 -31.12
CA ILE A 716 -10.58 6.01 -30.97
C ILE A 716 -12.06 5.60 -30.86
N PRO A 717 -12.72 5.32 -32.00
CA PRO A 717 -14.14 4.99 -31.98
C PRO A 717 -14.36 3.56 -31.49
N SER A 718 -15.50 3.30 -30.86
CA SER A 718 -15.98 1.96 -30.53
C SER A 718 -16.43 1.16 -31.78
N SER A 719 -16.01 1.58 -32.98
CA SER A 719 -16.50 0.98 -34.21
C SER A 719 -15.85 -0.36 -34.50
N LEU A 720 -16.62 -1.30 -35.06
CA LEU A 720 -16.09 -2.60 -35.46
C LEU A 720 -15.15 -2.52 -36.66
N ASN A 721 -15.18 -1.46 -37.47
CA ASN A 721 -14.42 -1.37 -38.72
C ASN A 721 -13.20 -0.44 -38.64
N LEU A 722 -13.09 0.37 -37.58
CA LEU A 722 -12.10 1.43 -37.45
C LEU A 722 -11.64 1.53 -35.99
N ASP A 723 -10.33 1.61 -35.77
CA ASP A 723 -9.76 1.66 -34.41
C ASP A 723 -9.12 3.03 -34.08
N LEU A 724 -8.70 3.80 -35.09
CA LEU A 724 -8.11 5.13 -34.92
C LEU A 724 -8.43 6.03 -36.12
N LEU A 725 -8.80 7.28 -35.87
CA LEU A 725 -9.03 8.31 -36.90
C LEU A 725 -8.26 9.59 -36.54
N CYS A 726 -7.60 10.21 -37.52
CA CYS A 726 -6.99 11.53 -37.37
C CYS A 726 -6.87 12.24 -38.73
N ALA A 727 -6.49 13.52 -38.72
CA ALA A 727 -6.26 14.29 -39.94
C ALA A 727 -4.81 14.75 -40.05
N VAL A 728 -4.28 14.74 -41.26
CA VAL A 728 -2.96 15.27 -41.59
C VAL A 728 -3.07 16.37 -42.64
N ARG A 729 -2.23 17.39 -42.51
CA ARG A 729 -2.10 18.48 -43.49
C ARG A 729 -0.89 18.22 -44.37
N LEU A 730 -1.07 18.33 -45.67
CA LEU A 730 0.00 18.23 -46.67
C LEU A 730 0.65 19.60 -46.92
N GLU A 731 1.86 19.57 -47.47
CA GLU A 731 2.66 20.74 -47.82
C GLU A 731 1.93 21.74 -48.74
N ASP A 732 1.04 21.27 -49.62
CA ASP A 732 0.25 22.14 -50.50
C ASP A 732 -0.98 22.78 -49.81
N GLY A 733 -1.09 22.58 -48.49
CA GLY A 733 -2.17 23.10 -47.66
C GLY A 733 -3.45 22.27 -47.68
N SER A 734 -3.51 21.17 -48.45
CA SER A 734 -4.65 20.25 -48.43
C SER A 734 -4.62 19.31 -47.21
N PHE A 735 -5.73 18.65 -46.92
CA PHE A 735 -5.89 17.76 -45.79
C PHE A 735 -6.35 16.36 -46.23
N ILE A 736 -5.95 15.35 -45.47
CA ILE A 736 -6.34 13.95 -45.66
C ILE A 736 -6.72 13.36 -44.29
N TRP A 737 -7.80 12.59 -44.25
CA TRP A 737 -8.11 11.71 -43.12
C TRP A 737 -7.25 10.46 -43.15
N LEU A 738 -6.71 10.07 -42.00
CA LEU A 738 -6.06 8.79 -41.77
C LEU A 738 -6.99 7.93 -40.91
N ALA A 739 -7.50 6.85 -41.49
CA ALA A 739 -8.25 5.81 -40.81
C ALA A 739 -7.35 4.59 -40.62
N VAL A 740 -7.19 4.12 -39.38
CA VAL A 740 -6.33 2.98 -39.05
C VAL A 740 -7.15 1.83 -38.48
N ARG A 741 -6.94 0.64 -39.04
CA ARG A 741 -7.37 -0.64 -38.48
C ARG A 741 -6.20 -1.28 -37.75
N ALA A 742 -6.37 -1.52 -36.46
CA ALA A 742 -5.35 -2.06 -35.58
C ALA A 742 -5.63 -3.52 -35.23
N LEU A 743 -4.66 -4.40 -35.51
CA LEU A 743 -4.77 -5.84 -35.27
C LEU A 743 -3.76 -6.26 -34.20
N ALA A 744 -4.25 -6.64 -33.02
CA ALA A 744 -3.44 -7.34 -32.03
C ALA A 744 -3.36 -8.81 -32.43
N THR A 745 -2.30 -9.20 -33.13
CA THR A 745 -2.13 -10.55 -33.69
C THR A 745 -0.71 -11.07 -33.46
N ASP A 746 -0.66 -12.29 -32.91
CA ASP A 746 0.59 -13.04 -32.72
C ASP A 746 0.94 -13.92 -33.93
N ALA A 747 0.06 -13.96 -34.95
CA ALA A 747 0.25 -14.75 -36.16
C ALA A 747 0.11 -13.88 -37.43
N PRO A 748 0.82 -14.24 -38.52
CA PRO A 748 0.57 -13.65 -39.82
C PRO A 748 -0.87 -13.89 -40.25
N MET A 749 -1.53 -12.87 -40.79
CA MET A 749 -2.87 -13.00 -41.34
C MET A 749 -2.80 -13.24 -42.86
N ASN A 750 -3.67 -14.11 -43.37
CA ASN A 750 -3.79 -14.36 -44.79
C ASN A 750 -4.67 -13.30 -45.48
N GLY A 751 -4.57 -13.22 -46.82
CA GLY A 751 -5.33 -12.26 -47.60
C GLY A 751 -6.85 -12.39 -47.47
N GLU A 752 -7.36 -13.62 -47.35
CA GLU A 752 -8.80 -13.89 -47.23
C GLU A 752 -9.41 -13.31 -45.96
N THR A 753 -8.69 -13.39 -44.84
CA THR A 753 -9.16 -12.84 -43.55
C THR A 753 -9.06 -11.31 -43.52
N LEU A 754 -8.08 -10.74 -44.21
CA LEU A 754 -7.84 -9.30 -44.26
C LEU A 754 -8.71 -8.56 -45.26
N GLN A 755 -9.08 -9.22 -46.36
CA GLN A 755 -9.93 -8.64 -47.42
C GLN A 755 -11.20 -7.98 -46.87
N PRO A 756 -12.04 -8.64 -46.05
CA PRO A 756 -13.25 -8.00 -45.53
C PRO A 756 -12.92 -6.81 -44.62
N LEU A 757 -11.85 -6.89 -43.83
CA LEU A 757 -11.44 -5.79 -42.95
C LEU A 757 -11.03 -4.55 -43.74
N VAL A 758 -10.28 -4.71 -44.84
CA VAL A 758 -9.89 -3.61 -45.73
C VAL A 758 -11.09 -3.04 -46.48
N SER A 759 -11.99 -3.91 -46.96
CA SER A 759 -13.19 -3.49 -47.68
C SER A 759 -14.13 -2.67 -46.79
N HIS A 760 -14.35 -3.07 -45.54
CA HIS A 760 -15.22 -2.33 -44.61
C HIS A 760 -14.65 -0.98 -44.16
N MET A 761 -13.37 -0.68 -44.42
CA MET A 761 -12.81 0.65 -44.17
C MET A 761 -13.13 1.66 -45.30
N ASP A 762 -13.84 1.25 -46.36
CA ASP A 762 -14.30 2.19 -47.38
C ASP A 762 -15.15 3.31 -46.75
N ILE A 763 -15.06 4.51 -47.30
CA ILE A 763 -15.70 5.70 -46.72
C ILE A 763 -17.22 5.51 -46.56
N ASP A 764 -17.87 4.75 -47.43
CA ASP A 764 -19.31 4.51 -47.40
C ASP A 764 -19.72 3.37 -46.44
N ASP A 765 -18.75 2.60 -45.93
CA ASP A 765 -18.94 1.40 -45.10
C ASP A 765 -18.27 1.49 -43.72
N VAL A 766 -17.35 2.43 -43.48
CA VAL A 766 -16.52 2.52 -42.26
C VAL A 766 -17.32 2.68 -40.97
N PHE A 767 -18.51 3.26 -41.03
CA PHE A 767 -19.43 3.40 -39.89
C PHE A 767 -20.67 2.49 -39.99
N ARG A 768 -20.71 1.57 -40.97
CA ARG A 768 -21.84 0.65 -41.13
C ARG A 768 -21.74 -0.47 -40.10
N GLU A 769 -22.68 -0.46 -39.15
CA GLU A 769 -22.82 -1.46 -38.10
C GLU A 769 -24.25 -1.99 -38.06
N GLU A 770 -24.43 -3.22 -37.57
CA GLU A 770 -25.75 -3.80 -37.39
C GLU A 770 -26.56 -2.98 -36.38
N GLY A 771 -27.70 -2.43 -36.83
CA GLY A 771 -28.58 -1.60 -36.00
C GLY A 771 -28.25 -0.10 -35.99
N ALA A 772 -27.18 0.35 -36.66
CA ALA A 772 -26.88 1.78 -36.78
C ALA A 772 -27.87 2.50 -37.71
N ASP A 773 -28.31 3.69 -37.29
CA ASP A 773 -29.22 4.54 -38.06
C ASP A 773 -28.54 5.06 -39.35
N THR A 774 -29.20 4.83 -40.49
CA THR A 774 -28.69 5.24 -41.81
C THR A 774 -28.50 6.75 -41.93
N VAL A 775 -29.31 7.55 -41.22
CA VAL A 775 -29.15 9.01 -41.22
C VAL A 775 -27.86 9.41 -40.51
N SER A 776 -27.59 8.82 -39.35
CA SER A 776 -26.35 9.03 -38.59
C SER A 776 -25.10 8.60 -39.37
N ILE A 777 -25.14 7.43 -40.04
CA ILE A 777 -24.05 6.96 -40.92
C ILE A 777 -23.79 7.98 -42.02
N LYS A 778 -24.86 8.42 -42.72
CA LYS A 778 -24.73 9.40 -43.79
C LYS A 778 -24.13 10.72 -43.27
N SER A 779 -24.57 11.17 -42.09
CA SER A 779 -24.03 12.38 -41.45
C SER A 779 -22.54 12.25 -41.17
N ALA A 780 -22.08 11.10 -40.65
CA ALA A 780 -20.65 10.85 -40.41
C ALA A 780 -19.83 10.87 -41.70
N VAL A 781 -20.34 10.24 -42.77
CA VAL A 781 -19.70 10.23 -44.09
C VAL A 781 -19.65 11.62 -44.72
N ASP A 782 -20.74 12.38 -44.61
CA ASP A 782 -20.81 13.76 -45.10
C ASP A 782 -19.85 14.66 -44.32
N ALA A 783 -19.72 14.47 -42.99
CA ALA A 783 -18.74 15.16 -42.17
C ALA A 783 -17.30 14.84 -42.58
N LEU A 784 -16.94 13.56 -42.83
CA LEU A 784 -15.62 13.18 -43.35
C LEU A 784 -15.32 13.85 -44.71
N ARG A 785 -16.33 14.04 -45.55
CA ARG A 785 -16.20 14.71 -46.86
C ARG A 785 -16.05 16.23 -46.77
N SER A 786 -16.35 16.83 -45.62
CA SER A 786 -16.43 18.28 -45.43
C SER A 786 -15.12 18.97 -45.04
N LEU A 787 -13.99 18.23 -44.96
CA LEU A 787 -12.68 18.79 -44.59
C LEU A 787 -12.33 20.05 -45.43
N PRO A 788 -11.85 21.14 -44.80
CA PRO A 788 -11.44 22.34 -45.52
C PRO A 788 -10.33 22.07 -46.53
N GLY A 789 -10.36 22.71 -47.71
CA GLY A 789 -9.23 22.71 -48.65
C GLY A 789 -8.97 21.40 -49.41
N VAL A 790 -9.88 20.43 -49.37
CA VAL A 790 -9.77 19.16 -50.13
C VAL A 790 -9.93 19.44 -51.63
N LYS A 791 -8.81 19.44 -52.37
CA LYS A 791 -8.79 19.70 -53.82
C LYS A 791 -8.90 18.43 -54.68
N GLN A 792 -8.65 17.23 -54.15
CA GLN A 792 -8.66 15.96 -54.91
C GLN A 792 -9.10 14.76 -54.06
N ARG A 793 -9.75 13.76 -54.68
CA ARG A 793 -9.99 12.42 -54.12
C ARG A 793 -8.72 11.56 -54.26
N PRO A 794 -8.39 10.67 -53.30
CA PRO A 794 -9.15 10.30 -52.12
C PRO A 794 -8.84 11.18 -50.89
N CYS A 795 -9.87 11.48 -50.09
CA CYS A 795 -9.76 12.23 -48.84
C CYS A 795 -9.49 11.35 -47.61
N LEU A 796 -9.37 10.03 -47.78
CA LEU A 796 -9.21 9.03 -46.72
C LEU A 796 -8.09 8.05 -47.08
N LEU A 797 -7.03 8.01 -46.27
CA LEU A 797 -6.00 6.97 -46.29
C LEU A 797 -6.41 5.86 -45.31
N ARG A 798 -6.61 4.66 -45.84
CA ARG A 798 -6.98 3.45 -45.09
C ARG A 798 -5.72 2.67 -44.76
N ALA A 799 -5.26 2.77 -43.53
CA ALA A 799 -4.09 2.07 -43.05
C ALA A 799 -4.50 0.82 -42.26
N VAL A 800 -3.85 -0.31 -42.53
CA VAL A 800 -3.95 -1.49 -41.67
C VAL A 800 -2.61 -1.68 -40.98
N THR A 801 -2.64 -2.07 -39.72
CA THR A 801 -1.43 -2.44 -38.97
C THR A 801 -1.68 -3.65 -38.10
N GLY A 802 -0.59 -4.36 -37.81
CA GLY A 802 -0.58 -5.55 -37.00
C GLY A 802 0.60 -5.49 -36.05
N PHE A 803 0.35 -5.92 -34.82
CA PHE A 803 1.35 -5.97 -33.77
C PHE A 803 1.09 -7.17 -32.84
N PRO A 804 2.14 -7.87 -32.36
CA PRO A 804 3.56 -7.70 -32.69
C PRO A 804 3.95 -8.16 -34.10
N VAL A 805 3.06 -8.88 -34.81
CA VAL A 805 3.31 -9.38 -36.16
C VAL A 805 2.77 -8.41 -37.22
N GLU A 806 3.64 -7.99 -38.15
CA GLU A 806 3.22 -7.16 -39.27
C GLU A 806 2.26 -7.90 -40.22
N VAL A 807 1.29 -7.17 -40.73
CA VAL A 807 0.32 -7.65 -41.71
C VAL A 807 0.77 -7.29 -43.12
N ASP A 808 0.36 -8.03 -44.13
CA ASP A 808 0.56 -7.65 -45.53
C ASP A 808 -0.79 -7.46 -46.23
N VAL A 809 -1.08 -6.23 -46.64
CA VAL A 809 -2.33 -5.88 -47.33
C VAL A 809 -2.27 -6.13 -48.84
N ARG A 810 -1.09 -6.42 -49.42
CA ARG A 810 -0.93 -6.66 -50.87
C ARG A 810 -1.90 -7.71 -51.44
N PRO A 811 -2.21 -8.82 -50.75
CA PRO A 811 -3.17 -9.80 -51.27
C PRO A 811 -4.62 -9.28 -51.34
N CYS A 812 -4.94 -8.18 -50.65
CA CYS A 812 -6.30 -7.71 -50.44
C CYS A 812 -6.71 -6.54 -51.36
N VAL A 813 -5.78 -6.04 -52.16
CA VAL A 813 -5.89 -4.76 -52.84
C VAL A 813 -5.43 -4.86 -54.29
N ASP A 814 -6.30 -4.45 -55.20
CA ASP A 814 -5.94 -4.37 -56.61
C ASP A 814 -5.04 -3.15 -56.89
N LYS A 815 -4.51 -3.06 -58.12
CA LYS A 815 -3.65 -1.92 -58.54
C LYS A 815 -4.40 -0.58 -58.59
N ARG A 816 -5.74 -0.58 -58.46
CA ARG A 816 -6.60 0.62 -58.51
C ARG A 816 -6.80 1.19 -57.11
N CYS A 817 -6.71 0.38 -56.05
CA CYS A 817 -6.67 0.80 -54.66
C CYS A 817 -5.35 1.54 -54.35
N ARG A 818 -5.37 2.88 -54.44
CA ARG A 818 -4.21 3.74 -54.17
C ARG A 818 -4.20 4.36 -52.77
N ASP A 819 -5.29 4.18 -52.04
CA ASP A 819 -5.57 4.77 -50.73
C ASP A 819 -5.45 3.78 -49.58
N VAL A 820 -5.04 2.54 -49.86
CA VAL A 820 -4.78 1.52 -48.84
C VAL A 820 -3.27 1.39 -48.64
N ALA A 821 -2.84 1.37 -47.37
CA ALA A 821 -1.44 1.16 -47.02
C ALA A 821 -1.29 0.30 -45.77
N ASN A 822 -0.08 -0.22 -45.58
CA ASN A 822 0.32 -0.91 -44.37
C ASN A 822 1.12 0.06 -43.49
N LEU A 823 0.70 0.24 -42.24
CA LEU A 823 1.46 1.00 -41.24
C LEU A 823 2.42 0.04 -40.53
N SER A 824 3.72 0.19 -40.80
CA SER A 824 4.75 -0.78 -40.44
C SER A 824 5.58 -0.31 -39.26
N PHE A 825 5.42 -0.93 -38.08
CA PHE A 825 6.29 -0.69 -36.91
C PHE A 825 7.78 -0.93 -37.21
N ARG A 826 8.15 -1.70 -38.25
CA ARG A 826 9.54 -1.83 -38.69
C ARG A 826 10.05 -0.64 -39.49
N ALA A 827 9.25 -0.05 -40.38
CA ALA A 827 9.65 1.18 -41.10
C ALA A 827 10.00 2.29 -40.10
N LEU A 828 9.30 2.27 -38.99
CA LEU A 828 9.34 3.16 -37.85
C LEU A 828 10.54 2.94 -36.89
N ARG A 829 11.39 1.93 -37.14
CA ARG A 829 12.65 1.71 -36.39
C ARG A 829 13.85 2.50 -36.92
N ARG A 830 13.68 3.22 -38.03
CA ARG A 830 14.74 4.05 -38.61
C ARG A 830 15.23 5.04 -37.55
N LYS A 831 16.54 5.30 -37.52
CA LYS A 831 17.21 6.11 -36.48
C LYS A 831 16.59 7.50 -36.31
N GLU A 832 16.09 8.09 -37.39
CA GLU A 832 15.44 9.40 -37.42
C GLU A 832 14.02 9.43 -36.80
N ASP A 833 13.42 8.24 -36.60
CA ASP A 833 12.04 8.02 -36.19
C ASP A 833 11.90 7.36 -34.81
N GLN A 834 13.02 7.27 -34.09
CA GLN A 834 13.06 6.65 -32.78
C GLN A 834 12.40 7.56 -31.76
N VAL A 835 11.20 7.16 -31.34
CA VAL A 835 10.58 7.68 -30.12
C VAL A 835 11.32 7.08 -28.94
N MET A 836 11.84 7.93 -28.06
CA MET A 836 12.58 7.46 -26.90
C MET A 836 11.60 6.92 -25.86
N GLN A 837 12.04 5.92 -25.11
CA GLN A 837 11.25 5.39 -24.02
C GLN A 837 10.94 6.45 -22.94
N ASP A 838 11.84 7.39 -22.70
CA ASP A 838 11.64 8.46 -21.72
C ASP A 838 10.50 9.42 -22.12
N ASP A 839 10.25 9.58 -23.42
CA ASP A 839 9.10 10.35 -23.93
C ASP A 839 7.79 9.66 -23.55
N PHE A 840 7.75 8.33 -23.61
CA PHE A 840 6.58 7.55 -23.19
C PHE A 840 6.34 7.67 -21.67
N PHE A 841 7.38 7.57 -20.85
CA PHE A 841 7.25 7.75 -19.40
C PHE A 841 6.77 9.16 -19.04
N THR A 842 7.30 10.16 -19.73
CA THR A 842 6.87 11.55 -19.58
C THR A 842 5.40 11.73 -19.94
N ALA A 843 4.99 11.24 -21.10
CA ALA A 843 3.61 11.34 -21.57
C ALA A 843 2.63 10.66 -20.61
N MET A 844 3.05 9.54 -20.02
CA MET A 844 2.24 8.78 -19.07
C MET A 844 2.05 9.52 -17.76
N VAL A 845 3.13 10.09 -17.19
CA VAL A 845 3.03 10.94 -16.00
C VAL A 845 2.14 12.16 -16.31
N ASN A 846 2.38 12.86 -17.42
CA ASN A 846 1.56 14.00 -17.85
C ASN A 846 0.07 13.62 -17.98
N GLY A 847 -0.22 12.46 -18.57
CA GLY A 847 -1.58 11.96 -18.73
C GLY A 847 -2.24 11.62 -17.41
N ALA A 848 -1.53 10.98 -16.49
CA ALA A 848 -2.02 10.67 -15.14
C ALA A 848 -2.37 11.93 -14.33
N ILE A 849 -1.69 13.04 -14.60
CA ILE A 849 -1.92 14.32 -13.93
C ILE A 849 -3.09 15.06 -14.60
N ALA A 850 -3.03 15.23 -15.91
CA ALA A 850 -4.06 15.94 -16.67
C ALA A 850 -5.44 15.27 -16.56
N GLY A 851 -5.45 13.94 -16.39
CA GLY A 851 -6.65 13.13 -16.19
C GLY A 851 -7.46 13.45 -14.95
N THR A 852 -6.82 13.97 -13.91
CA THR A 852 -7.49 14.30 -12.64
C THR A 852 -8.44 15.49 -12.76
N LYS A 853 -8.32 16.30 -13.83
CA LYS A 853 -9.02 17.59 -14.04
C LYS A 853 -8.83 18.61 -12.90
N ARG A 854 -8.06 18.30 -11.86
CA ARG A 854 -7.85 19.09 -10.66
C ARG A 854 -6.38 19.50 -10.58
N LYS A 855 -6.14 20.80 -10.67
CA LYS A 855 -4.80 21.37 -10.54
C LYS A 855 -4.60 21.92 -9.14
N SER A 856 -3.36 21.88 -8.68
CA SER A 856 -2.95 22.69 -7.53
C SER A 856 -3.23 24.17 -7.86
N ARG A 857 -3.61 24.97 -6.86
CA ARG A 857 -3.77 26.42 -7.05
C ARG A 857 -2.44 27.11 -7.38
N TRP A 858 -1.33 26.43 -7.12
CA TRP A 858 0.03 26.89 -7.39
C TRP A 858 0.57 26.37 -8.74
N ASP A 859 -0.19 25.55 -9.47
CA ASP A 859 0.15 25.14 -10.83
C ASP A 859 -0.38 26.17 -11.84
N ASP A 860 0.41 27.21 -12.06
CA ASP A 860 0.18 28.26 -13.06
C ASP A 860 0.57 27.83 -14.50
N GLY A 861 0.95 26.56 -14.68
CA GLY A 861 1.50 26.03 -15.95
C GLY A 861 3.02 26.09 -16.03
N SER A 862 3.71 26.73 -15.09
CA SER A 862 5.18 26.81 -15.05
C SER A 862 5.85 25.43 -14.98
N ILE A 863 5.20 24.43 -14.38
CA ILE A 863 5.71 23.05 -14.34
C ILE A 863 5.89 22.48 -15.75
N GLN A 864 4.94 22.74 -16.66
CA GLN A 864 5.03 22.28 -18.04
C GLN A 864 6.13 23.00 -18.81
N GLU A 865 6.31 24.30 -18.57
CA GLU A 865 7.40 25.08 -19.16
C GLU A 865 8.77 24.65 -18.62
N ASN A 866 8.89 24.43 -17.32
CA ASN A 866 10.11 23.97 -16.66
C ASN A 866 10.54 22.59 -17.14
N TYR A 867 9.58 21.69 -17.39
CA TYR A 867 9.87 20.40 -18.00
C TYR A 867 10.53 20.56 -19.38
N LYS A 868 9.94 21.40 -20.26
CA LYS A 868 10.49 21.65 -21.61
C LYS A 868 11.91 22.18 -21.56
N ARG A 869 12.14 23.19 -20.73
CA ARG A 869 13.47 23.80 -20.57
C ARG A 869 14.46 22.85 -19.91
N GLY A 870 14.01 22.06 -18.93
CA GLY A 870 14.81 21.05 -18.27
C GLY A 870 15.36 20.02 -19.25
N LYS A 871 14.50 19.42 -20.08
CA LYS A 871 14.96 18.46 -21.11
C LYS A 871 15.95 19.10 -22.09
N MET A 872 15.68 20.32 -22.56
CA MET A 872 16.60 21.06 -23.42
C MET A 872 17.96 21.31 -22.72
N LEU A 873 17.94 21.66 -21.43
CA LEU A 873 19.14 21.85 -20.64
C LEU A 873 19.89 20.54 -20.45
N GLN A 874 19.21 19.43 -20.22
CA GLN A 874 19.83 18.10 -20.13
C GLN A 874 20.50 17.73 -21.46
N GLU A 875 19.83 17.93 -22.59
CA GLU A 875 20.41 17.72 -23.92
C GLU A 875 21.64 18.61 -24.14
N LEU A 876 21.62 19.87 -23.68
CA LEU A 876 22.75 20.79 -23.75
C LEU A 876 23.91 20.38 -22.82
N LEU A 877 23.61 19.95 -21.59
CA LEU A 877 24.62 19.47 -20.64
C LEU A 877 25.28 18.19 -21.16
N MET A 878 24.51 17.28 -21.75
CA MET A 878 25.04 16.09 -22.43
C MET A 878 25.96 16.47 -23.59
N LYS A 879 25.56 17.44 -24.41
CA LYS A 879 26.41 18.00 -25.49
C LYS A 879 27.72 18.59 -24.98
N GLN A 880 27.71 19.21 -23.78
CA GLN A 880 28.89 19.83 -23.18
C GLN A 880 29.81 18.82 -22.49
N SER A 881 29.25 17.76 -21.91
CA SER A 881 30.02 16.72 -21.22
C SER A 881 30.75 15.76 -22.15
N ASP A 882 30.36 15.69 -23.44
CA ASP A 882 31.04 14.89 -24.46
C ASP A 882 31.60 15.78 -25.59
N PRO A 883 32.92 16.10 -25.59
CA PRO A 883 33.53 16.93 -26.63
C PRO A 883 33.53 16.29 -28.03
N ASN A 884 33.12 15.02 -28.18
CA ASN A 884 32.92 14.35 -29.46
C ASN A 884 31.47 14.40 -29.97
N TYR A 885 30.52 14.93 -29.20
CA TYR A 885 29.10 14.93 -29.54
C TYR A 885 28.79 15.57 -30.92
N GLU A 886 29.47 16.67 -31.28
CA GLU A 886 29.25 17.34 -32.58
C GLU A 886 30.01 16.71 -33.75
N ARG A 887 31.09 15.96 -33.51
CA ARG A 887 31.89 15.32 -34.59
C ARG A 887 31.39 13.94 -35.00
N GLY A 888 30.53 13.31 -34.20
CA GLY A 888 30.07 11.92 -34.39
C GLY A 888 28.81 11.72 -35.22
N MET A 889 28.06 12.77 -35.58
CA MET A 889 26.71 12.58 -36.17
C MET A 889 26.67 11.86 -37.53
N THR A 890 27.79 11.73 -38.24
CA THR A 890 27.81 10.94 -39.49
C THR A 890 28.08 9.45 -39.29
N GLU A 891 28.74 8.99 -38.21
CA GLU A 891 29.10 7.56 -38.08
C GLU A 891 29.15 6.94 -36.65
N VAL A 892 28.92 7.67 -35.54
CA VAL A 892 28.99 7.08 -34.19
C VAL A 892 27.82 7.53 -33.29
N GLU A 893 27.31 6.59 -32.47
CA GLU A 893 26.10 6.66 -31.65
C GLU A 893 26.15 7.69 -30.49
N PRO A 894 24.99 8.22 -30.04
CA PRO A 894 24.92 9.04 -28.84
C PRO A 894 25.16 8.18 -27.58
N HIS A 895 26.22 8.51 -26.84
CA HIS A 895 26.58 7.88 -25.58
C HIS A 895 25.70 8.41 -24.43
N TYR A 896 24.94 7.51 -23.78
CA TYR A 896 24.27 7.81 -22.51
C TYR A 896 25.07 7.20 -21.35
N SER A 897 25.95 8.00 -20.72
CA SER A 897 26.75 7.57 -19.57
C SER A 897 26.05 7.86 -18.24
N TRP A 898 25.36 6.86 -17.69
CA TRP A 898 24.97 6.80 -16.27
C TRP A 898 25.78 5.73 -15.53
N ASP A 899 26.83 6.13 -14.81
CA ASP A 899 27.52 5.23 -13.88
C ASP A 899 26.93 5.40 -12.47
N LEU A 900 26.05 4.46 -12.09
CA LEU A 900 25.36 4.43 -10.78
C LEU A 900 25.27 3.02 -10.20
N ARG A 901 25.73 1.98 -10.93
CA ARG A 901 25.61 0.57 -10.49
C ARG A 901 26.88 -0.01 -9.88
N ARG A 902 28.06 0.58 -10.12
CA ARG A 902 29.33 -0.03 -9.68
C ARG A 902 29.57 0.06 -8.16
N ASP A 903 28.96 1.03 -7.47
CA ASP A 903 29.08 1.16 -6.00
C ASP A 903 27.99 0.43 -5.20
N LEU A 904 26.90 -0.01 -5.85
CA LEU A 904 25.76 -0.60 -5.13
C LEU A 904 25.85 -2.12 -4.97
N SER A 905 26.62 -2.86 -5.78
CA SER A 905 26.68 -4.33 -5.66
C SER A 905 27.67 -4.86 -4.63
N GLU A 906 28.61 -4.04 -4.14
CA GLU A 906 29.61 -4.45 -3.14
C GLU A 906 29.14 -4.29 -1.68
N TRP A 907 27.95 -3.73 -1.44
CA TRP A 907 27.43 -3.45 -0.09
C TRP A 907 26.26 -4.36 0.34
N TYR A 908 25.86 -5.33 -0.49
CA TYR A 908 24.66 -6.15 -0.23
C TYR A 908 24.88 -7.40 0.64
N GLU A 909 26.08 -7.64 1.16
CA GLU A 909 26.31 -8.72 2.13
C GLU A 909 26.69 -8.16 3.52
N GLU A 910 25.87 -8.51 4.50
CA GLU A 910 26.04 -8.33 5.95
C GLU A 910 25.94 -6.89 6.51
N TYR A 911 24.71 -6.41 6.73
CA TYR A 911 24.45 -5.48 7.83
C TYR A 911 23.13 -5.83 8.52
N ASN A 912 23.20 -6.50 9.67
CA ASN A 912 22.07 -6.74 10.56
C ASN A 912 22.04 -5.61 11.62
N PRO A 913 21.05 -4.70 11.61
CA PRO A 913 20.98 -3.57 12.54
C PRO A 913 20.84 -3.97 14.02
N LEU A 914 20.59 -5.25 14.33
CA LEU A 914 20.48 -5.76 15.70
C LEU A 914 21.82 -5.73 16.46
N ASP A 915 22.96 -5.80 15.77
CA ASP A 915 24.28 -5.89 16.42
C ASP A 915 24.81 -4.53 16.93
N ALA A 916 24.25 -3.41 16.45
CA ALA A 916 24.72 -2.07 16.80
C ALA A 916 24.11 -1.52 18.10
N VAL A 917 22.96 -2.05 18.54
CA VAL A 917 22.22 -1.55 19.72
C VAL A 917 22.46 -2.41 20.96
N TYR A 918 22.63 -3.72 20.79
CA TYR A 918 22.91 -4.64 21.89
C TYR A 918 24.39 -4.99 21.89
N GLY A 919 25.21 -4.21 22.61
CA GLY A 919 26.66 -4.43 22.78
C GLY A 919 27.04 -5.72 23.52
N THR A 920 26.50 -6.87 23.11
CA THR A 920 26.82 -8.19 23.63
C THR A 920 27.18 -9.11 22.48
N LYS A 921 28.49 -9.25 22.23
CA LYS A 921 29.02 -10.38 21.45
C LYS A 921 28.70 -11.66 22.23
N ARG A 922 27.60 -12.35 21.89
CA ARG A 922 27.40 -13.73 22.34
C ARG A 922 28.46 -14.61 21.66
N PRO A 923 29.25 -15.40 22.42
CA PRO A 923 30.21 -16.32 21.81
C PRO A 923 29.45 -17.44 21.09
N ARG A 924 29.75 -17.67 19.81
CA ARG A 924 29.33 -18.86 19.08
C ARG A 924 29.86 -20.10 19.82
N LEU A 925 28.98 -20.79 20.54
CA LEU A 925 29.23 -22.11 21.09
C LEU A 925 29.25 -23.12 19.93
N SER A 926 30.45 -23.50 19.49
CA SER A 926 30.68 -24.68 18.66
C SER A 926 30.67 -25.92 19.54
N LEU A 927 29.67 -26.79 19.44
CA LEU A 927 29.75 -28.12 20.05
C LEU A 927 29.07 -29.18 19.17
N PHE A 928 29.93 -30.13 18.76
CA PHE A 928 29.69 -31.50 18.27
C PHE A 928 29.34 -31.74 16.80
N ASP A 929 30.42 -31.91 16.03
CA ASP A 929 30.51 -32.81 14.88
C ASP A 929 31.22 -34.09 15.37
N ASP A 930 30.51 -35.23 15.46
CA ASP A 930 31.14 -36.56 15.39
C ASP A 930 30.14 -37.70 15.08
N LYS A 931 30.35 -38.33 13.90
CA LYS A 931 29.98 -39.70 13.43
C LYS A 931 28.62 -39.95 12.74
N PRO A 932 28.50 -41.01 11.89
CA PRO A 932 29.44 -41.51 10.87
C PRO A 932 28.75 -41.83 9.50
N ARG A 933 29.60 -41.93 8.46
CA ARG A 933 29.36 -42.42 7.09
C ARG A 933 28.28 -43.50 6.90
N LYS A 934 27.32 -43.25 5.98
CA LYS A 934 26.65 -44.29 5.17
C LYS A 934 26.56 -43.88 3.68
N ARG A 935 26.63 -44.93 2.84
CA ARG A 935 27.02 -45.06 1.42
C ARG A 935 26.17 -44.34 0.36
N PRO A 936 26.71 -44.12 -0.85
CA PRO A 936 26.01 -43.45 -1.96
C PRO A 936 25.04 -44.38 -2.69
N ARG A 937 23.87 -43.85 -3.10
CA ARG A 937 22.96 -44.50 -4.05
C ARG A 937 23.33 -44.12 -5.49
N GLN A 938 23.50 -45.14 -6.32
CA GLN A 938 23.72 -45.07 -7.77
C GLN A 938 22.45 -44.66 -8.55
N PRO A 939 22.59 -44.16 -9.79
CA PRO A 939 21.48 -43.72 -10.63
C PRO A 939 20.78 -44.89 -11.33
N ARG A 940 19.45 -44.82 -11.43
CA ARG A 940 18.62 -45.82 -12.14
C ARG A 940 18.72 -45.64 -13.66
N GLN A 941 19.15 -46.71 -14.33
CA GLN A 941 19.10 -46.89 -15.78
C GLN A 941 17.68 -47.16 -16.28
N SER A 942 17.37 -46.55 -17.41
CA SER A 942 16.24 -46.81 -18.30
C SER A 942 16.31 -48.22 -18.93
N VAL A 943 15.22 -48.98 -18.87
CA VAL A 943 15.05 -50.22 -19.65
C VAL A 943 13.83 -50.11 -20.55
N LYS A 944 14.11 -50.19 -21.86
CA LYS A 944 13.17 -50.43 -22.97
C LYS A 944 12.37 -51.72 -22.76
N ARG A 945 11.07 -51.70 -23.04
CA ARG A 945 10.36 -52.87 -23.60
C ARG A 945 9.31 -52.45 -24.64
N ARG A 946 9.58 -52.82 -25.89
CA ARG A 946 8.60 -53.08 -26.95
C ARG A 946 7.81 -54.34 -26.60
N LYS A 947 6.51 -54.37 -26.89
CA LYS A 947 5.86 -55.45 -27.65
C LYS A 947 4.46 -55.02 -28.09
N ASP A 948 4.24 -55.17 -29.39
CA ASP A 948 2.99 -54.96 -30.12
C ASP A 948 1.95 -56.08 -29.89
N HIS A 949 0.76 -55.80 -30.42
CA HIS A 949 -0.33 -56.66 -30.89
C HIS A 949 -1.55 -56.83 -29.97
N GLY A 950 -2.72 -56.41 -30.48
CA GLY A 950 -4.00 -57.01 -30.07
C GLY A 950 -5.28 -56.18 -30.17
N ALA A 951 -5.65 -55.74 -31.38
CA ALA A 951 -7.00 -55.79 -31.93
C ALA A 951 -8.28 -55.44 -31.08
N ARG A 952 -8.93 -54.35 -31.52
CA ARG A 952 -10.34 -54.24 -32.01
C ARG A 952 -11.56 -54.38 -31.06
N LYS A 953 -12.50 -53.43 -31.31
CA LYS A 953 -13.98 -53.37 -31.08
C LYS A 953 -14.38 -52.84 -29.69
N LYS A 954 -15.38 -51.94 -29.51
CA LYS A 954 -16.47 -51.43 -30.38
C LYS A 954 -17.16 -50.22 -29.67
N LEU A 955 -17.58 -49.24 -30.49
CA LEU A 955 -18.85 -48.47 -30.51
C LEU A 955 -19.43 -47.76 -29.26
N GLY A 956 -19.75 -46.46 -29.47
CA GLY A 956 -20.90 -45.70 -28.93
C GLY A 956 -20.75 -45.22 -27.49
N ILE A 957 -20.95 -43.95 -27.13
CA ILE A 957 -21.83 -42.87 -27.62
C ILE A 957 -21.05 -41.55 -27.55
#